data_AF-A0A9D7EJY5-F1
#
_entry.id   AF-A0A9D7EJY5-F1
#
_cell.length_a   1.000
_cell.length_b   1.000
_cell.length_c   1.000
_cell.angle_alpha   90.00
_cell.angle_beta   90.00
_cell.angle_gamma   90.00
#
_symmetry.space_group_name_H-M   'P 1'
#
loop_
_entity.id
_entity.type
_entity.pdbx_description
1 polymer ?
#
loop_
_entity_poly.entity_id
_entity_poly.type
_entity_poly.pdbx_seq_one_letter_code
_entity_poly.pdbx_strand_id
1 'polypeptide(L)'
;MNNKALLDAEFFPHVIRPARYIGNEWGAVRPRSEAVAVRLALCVPEKYDRAMGYAELHRVYVALNSSTTISCERAFIPDNDAAALLRQKSIPLFTLESFTPLGDCDWIHFLIPDALSYNGMLSALKLAHIPLRASERNASHPIITASGIKRLNPEPIAEFLDAFVVGDLDAEAASIAAVVSQGSVYDRPTMLNQLSQIAGIYLPALSSQNNPVRARRVDSAQKLRNIAPVMAFEEVANDRLCVTLPSSFDVPRLVDAIVTAQQETGYDEIALSANLTIGIKNFDQFINSLGQRLRDRHVAIVLPPLPVNQHALDYVRAVTYGEKQGLRFDLKSGSERLREAHGHFTAFEQFYQILANAFSGGWKSVRLDFQLGLPEETDRDISDMIDVIRNCESVRREYGDKTHLVISLSPFAPLPFSEWQWDAAINPDEYKRRCDMVQRGARGRNIQYKIREAESAYLLSSLSRADRSFTSAVIAMSEIEASTENFGEDRNLENWRQTLTASGIDIEESVSARPLGSPLPWDHIEYDTAREQLLRSRQNAFPASESRKTSGGFKLGDLILSKPELAEQILTPVQAAPTGSFGRRPKRVLSEPAPMIVPRSRIRLQWTKDESVRYVGHLATMRMFERAIRRANMPVAYSQGYHQRPKLSFGPPLSLGYSSRCEFLDIQLDTPFQESMIDRLNEVLPEGFHVLLGKPVFGKAASVSSLINLACYEVQIGPEIAISDEKTFAVLAQPSILVRRIKNEEINEIDVRNSILNIELRQGMGVHHLYMELALGNRGFVRPDEILSTCFGLSSQEILPLKICRTALMVSTGGSRLSPFEVSS
;
A
#
# COMPACT_ATOMS: atom_id res chain seq x y z
N MET A 1 -15.16 24.22 -20.12
CA MET A 1 -14.10 23.33 -20.63
C MET A 1 -14.26 22.01 -19.89
N ASN A 2 -14.09 20.84 -20.53
CA ASN A 2 -14.11 19.56 -19.81
C ASN A 2 -12.95 19.57 -18.79
N ASN A 3 -13.19 19.30 -17.50
CA ASN A 3 -12.17 19.34 -16.45
C ASN A 3 -10.93 18.53 -16.82
N LYS A 4 -11.13 17.37 -17.46
CA LYS A 4 -10.03 16.54 -17.95
C LYS A 4 -9.11 17.27 -18.94
N ALA A 5 -9.67 18.04 -19.87
CA ALA A 5 -8.90 18.78 -20.87
C ALA A 5 -8.04 19.88 -20.23
N LEU A 6 -8.55 20.52 -19.16
CA LEU A 6 -7.77 21.46 -18.36
C LEU A 6 -6.60 20.75 -17.67
N LEU A 7 -6.84 19.59 -17.06
CA LEU A 7 -5.80 18.83 -16.37
C LEU A 7 -4.73 18.27 -17.34
N ASP A 8 -5.14 17.80 -18.51
CA ASP A 8 -4.22 17.31 -19.57
C ASP A 8 -3.29 18.42 -20.07
N ALA A 9 -3.75 19.68 -20.07
CA ALA A 9 -2.95 20.82 -20.51
C ALA A 9 -2.10 21.43 -19.38
N GLU A 10 -2.68 21.63 -18.20
CA GLU A 10 -2.12 22.51 -17.16
C GLU A 10 -1.62 21.77 -15.92
N PHE A 11 -1.96 20.48 -15.75
CA PHE A 11 -1.67 19.73 -14.53
C PHE A 11 -0.77 18.51 -14.78
N PHE A 12 -1.26 17.46 -15.46
CA PHE A 12 -0.51 16.19 -15.58
C PHE A 12 0.88 16.32 -16.21
N PRO A 13 1.12 17.16 -17.24
CA PRO A 13 2.45 17.33 -17.81
C PRO A 13 3.48 17.92 -16.83
N HIS A 14 3.02 18.66 -15.82
CA HIS A 14 3.87 19.50 -14.96
C HIS A 14 4.07 18.94 -13.55
N VAL A 15 3.47 17.79 -13.26
CA VAL A 15 3.61 17.07 -11.98
C VAL A 15 4.67 15.97 -12.12
N ILE A 16 5.44 15.72 -11.07
CA ILE A 16 6.56 14.76 -11.06
C ILE A 16 6.04 13.32 -11.18
N ARG A 17 4.93 12.99 -10.49
CA ARG A 17 4.32 11.64 -10.46
C ARG A 17 2.86 11.64 -10.92
N PRO A 18 2.59 11.93 -12.20
CA PRO A 18 1.23 12.15 -12.70
C PRO A 18 0.35 10.90 -12.70
N ALA A 19 0.92 9.69 -12.76
CA ALA A 19 0.18 8.42 -12.72
C ALA A 19 -0.74 8.26 -11.48
N ARG A 20 -0.48 8.99 -10.40
CA ARG A 20 -1.29 9.00 -9.17
C ARG A 20 -2.66 9.67 -9.35
N TYR A 21 -2.83 10.45 -10.42
CA TYR A 21 -3.97 11.36 -10.57
C TYR A 21 -4.81 11.09 -11.83
N ILE A 22 -4.46 10.10 -12.66
CA ILE A 22 -5.10 9.88 -13.98
C ILE A 22 -6.38 9.02 -13.94
N GLY A 23 -6.70 8.37 -12.80
CA GLY A 23 -8.00 7.71 -12.57
C GLY A 23 -8.32 6.42 -13.33
N ASN A 24 -7.44 5.94 -14.23
CA ASN A 24 -7.69 4.77 -15.08
C ASN A 24 -7.20 3.44 -14.46
N GLU A 25 -7.20 3.32 -13.13
CA GLU A 25 -6.70 2.13 -12.44
C GLU A 25 -7.61 0.90 -12.67
N TRP A 26 -7.01 -0.29 -12.67
CA TRP A 26 -7.79 -1.52 -12.78
C TRP A 26 -8.66 -1.73 -11.54
N GLY A 27 -9.95 -2.01 -11.73
CA GLY A 27 -10.93 -2.15 -10.65
C GLY A 27 -11.60 -0.83 -10.24
N ALA A 28 -11.18 0.32 -10.79
CA ALA A 28 -11.91 1.57 -10.59
C ALA A 28 -13.30 1.48 -11.26
N VAL A 29 -14.34 1.87 -10.54
CA VAL A 29 -15.72 1.90 -11.03
C VAL A 29 -15.97 3.24 -11.71
N ARG A 30 -16.34 3.20 -12.99
CA ARG A 30 -16.71 4.41 -13.72
C ARG A 30 -18.08 4.92 -13.28
N PRO A 31 -18.27 6.25 -13.14
CA PRO A 31 -19.58 6.82 -12.84
C PRO A 31 -20.59 6.39 -13.90
N ARG A 32 -21.78 5.98 -13.48
CA ARG A 32 -22.85 5.60 -14.40
C ARG A 32 -23.36 6.84 -15.14
N SER A 33 -23.66 6.71 -16.43
CA SER A 33 -24.17 7.81 -17.27
C SER A 33 -25.62 8.20 -16.97
N GLU A 34 -26.32 7.45 -16.11
CA GLU A 34 -27.69 7.74 -15.66
C GLU A 34 -27.67 8.65 -14.43
N ALA A 35 -28.75 9.41 -14.20
CA ALA A 35 -28.88 10.33 -13.07
C ALA A 35 -28.72 9.60 -11.72
N VAL A 36 -27.50 9.63 -11.18
CA VAL A 36 -27.19 9.13 -9.85
C VAL A 36 -27.78 10.09 -8.83
N ALA A 37 -28.39 9.55 -7.76
CA ALA A 37 -29.05 10.36 -6.74
C ALA A 37 -28.05 11.17 -5.88
N VAL A 38 -26.84 10.64 -5.66
CA VAL A 38 -25.77 11.29 -4.88
C VAL A 38 -24.40 10.97 -5.47
N ARG A 39 -23.62 12.01 -5.78
CA ARG A 39 -22.17 11.92 -6.03
C ARG A 39 -21.41 12.09 -4.71
N LEU A 40 -20.70 11.05 -4.32
CA LEU A 40 -19.89 10.99 -3.10
C LEU A 40 -18.40 11.04 -3.46
N ALA A 41 -17.67 12.00 -2.90
CA ALA A 41 -16.21 11.94 -2.84
C ALA A 41 -15.76 11.23 -1.55
N LEU A 42 -15.21 10.02 -1.68
CA LEU A 42 -14.54 9.30 -0.61
C LEU A 42 -13.08 9.76 -0.52
N CYS A 43 -12.83 10.69 0.40
CA CYS A 43 -11.53 11.32 0.56
C CYS A 43 -10.71 10.63 1.65
N VAL A 44 -9.47 10.27 1.37
CA VAL A 44 -8.50 9.91 2.42
C VAL A 44 -7.54 11.10 2.59
N PRO A 45 -7.43 11.70 3.78
CA PRO A 45 -6.60 12.89 4.02
C PRO A 45 -5.10 12.55 4.12
N GLU A 46 -4.60 11.76 3.18
CA GLU A 46 -3.21 11.32 3.06
C GLU A 46 -2.81 11.32 1.57
N LYS A 47 -1.49 11.25 1.32
CA LYS A 47 -0.93 11.06 -0.01
C LYS A 47 -1.42 9.76 -0.64
N TYR A 48 -1.59 9.78 -1.97
CA TYR A 48 -2.13 8.66 -2.76
C TYR A 48 -1.49 7.30 -2.45
N ASP A 49 -0.16 7.24 -2.42
CA ASP A 49 0.60 6.00 -2.20
C ASP A 49 0.38 5.37 -0.83
N ARG A 50 0.24 6.19 0.22
CA ARG A 50 -0.12 5.72 1.56
C ARG A 50 -1.60 5.36 1.64
N ALA A 51 -2.45 6.21 1.06
CA ALA A 51 -3.90 6.05 1.11
C ALA A 51 -4.40 4.77 0.41
N MET A 52 -3.84 4.47 -0.76
CA MET A 52 -4.13 3.24 -1.52
C MET A 52 -3.67 1.97 -0.79
N GLY A 53 -2.84 2.09 0.25
CA GLY A 53 -2.44 0.98 1.12
C GLY A 53 -3.46 0.60 2.20
N TYR A 54 -4.53 1.37 2.38
CA TYR A 54 -5.57 1.06 3.36
C TYR A 54 -6.63 0.12 2.76
N ALA A 55 -6.66 -1.13 3.22
CA ALA A 55 -7.67 -2.12 2.79
C ALA A 55 -9.12 -1.61 2.97
N GLU A 56 -9.34 -0.80 4.02
CA GLU A 56 -10.66 -0.24 4.33
C GLU A 56 -11.18 0.72 3.25
N LEU A 57 -10.29 1.52 2.63
CA LEU A 57 -10.65 2.39 1.51
C LEU A 57 -11.28 1.59 0.38
N HIS A 58 -10.60 0.53 -0.05
CA HIS A 58 -11.04 -0.32 -1.16
C HIS A 58 -12.36 -1.02 -0.86
N ARG A 59 -12.47 -1.58 0.35
CA ARG A 59 -13.67 -2.27 0.82
C ARG A 59 -14.89 -1.34 0.80
N VAL A 60 -14.74 -0.14 1.37
CA VAL A 60 -15.79 0.87 1.43
C VAL A 60 -16.13 1.40 0.03
N TYR A 61 -15.12 1.68 -0.80
CA TYR A 61 -15.31 2.13 -2.19
C TYR A 61 -16.15 1.16 -3.02
N VAL A 62 -15.81 -0.14 -3.00
CA VAL A 62 -16.57 -1.18 -3.72
C VAL A 62 -17.97 -1.35 -3.13
N ALA A 63 -18.11 -1.29 -1.80
CA ALA A 63 -19.42 -1.38 -1.14
C ALA A 63 -20.37 -0.24 -1.56
N LEU A 64 -19.87 0.99 -1.60
CA LEU A 64 -20.64 2.17 -1.98
C LEU A 64 -21.04 2.13 -3.46
N ASN A 65 -20.11 1.73 -4.35
CA ASN A 65 -20.38 1.63 -5.79
C ASN A 65 -21.22 0.40 -6.18
N SER A 66 -21.45 -0.53 -5.26
CA SER A 66 -22.45 -1.59 -5.41
C SER A 66 -23.89 -1.06 -5.26
N SER A 67 -24.06 0.13 -4.66
CA SER A 67 -25.36 0.80 -4.58
C SER A 67 -25.81 1.31 -5.95
N THR A 68 -27.12 1.39 -6.16
CA THR A 68 -27.71 2.05 -7.34
C THR A 68 -27.91 3.55 -7.13
N THR A 69 -27.79 4.06 -5.91
CA THR A 69 -28.08 5.46 -5.55
C THR A 69 -26.84 6.34 -5.35
N ILE A 70 -25.66 5.73 -5.16
CA ILE A 70 -24.41 6.41 -4.85
C ILE A 70 -23.42 6.18 -5.99
N SER A 71 -22.79 7.25 -6.48
CA SER A 71 -21.58 7.20 -7.30
C SER A 71 -20.43 7.65 -6.43
N CYS A 72 -19.62 6.69 -6.00
CA CYS A 72 -18.51 6.94 -5.10
C CYS A 72 -17.22 7.09 -5.90
N GLU A 73 -16.55 8.23 -5.73
CA GLU A 73 -15.31 8.58 -6.40
C GLU A 73 -14.24 8.88 -5.34
N ARG A 74 -12.98 8.54 -5.61
CA ARG A 74 -11.87 8.68 -4.66
C ARG A 74 -11.21 10.04 -4.80
N ALA A 75 -10.78 10.59 -3.67
CA ALA A 75 -9.95 11.78 -3.61
C ALA A 75 -8.85 11.63 -2.56
N PHE A 76 -7.71 12.27 -2.79
CA PHE A 76 -6.51 12.16 -1.95
C PHE A 76 -5.84 13.52 -1.80
N ILE A 77 -4.98 13.65 -0.79
CA ILE A 77 -4.09 14.80 -0.70
C ILE A 77 -3.01 14.65 -1.78
N PRO A 78 -2.84 15.66 -2.67
CA PRO A 78 -1.79 15.60 -3.67
C PRO A 78 -0.40 15.73 -3.03
N ASP A 79 0.61 15.25 -3.75
CA ASP A 79 2.02 15.54 -3.42
C ASP A 79 2.29 17.06 -3.47
N ASN A 80 3.38 17.49 -2.83
CA ASN A 80 3.67 18.90 -2.63
C ASN A 80 3.73 19.71 -3.95
N ASP A 81 4.34 19.13 -4.99
CA ASP A 81 4.45 19.73 -6.33
C ASP A 81 3.07 19.89 -6.99
N ALA A 82 2.26 18.83 -6.92
CA ALA A 82 0.89 18.85 -7.42
C ALA A 82 0.02 19.86 -6.66
N ALA A 83 0.12 19.91 -5.33
CA ALA A 83 -0.61 20.87 -4.50
C ALA A 83 -0.24 22.33 -4.82
N ALA A 84 1.06 22.61 -4.98
CA ALA A 84 1.55 23.93 -5.37
C ALA A 84 1.00 24.34 -6.74
N LEU A 85 0.99 23.40 -7.70
CA LEU A 85 0.47 23.63 -9.03
C LEU A 85 -1.05 23.90 -9.03
N LEU A 86 -1.83 23.12 -8.26
CA LEU A 86 -3.27 23.36 -8.09
C LEU A 86 -3.54 24.78 -7.58
N ARG A 87 -2.80 25.24 -6.56
CA ARG A 87 -2.92 26.62 -6.05
C ARG A 87 -2.54 27.65 -7.10
N GLN A 88 -1.39 27.48 -7.73
CA GLN A 88 -0.87 28.42 -8.73
C GLN A 88 -1.84 28.60 -9.89
N LYS A 89 -2.48 27.51 -10.34
CA LYS A 89 -3.42 27.51 -11.46
C LYS A 89 -4.88 27.70 -11.03
N SER A 90 -5.14 27.85 -9.73
CA SER A 90 -6.51 27.92 -9.16
C SER A 90 -7.40 26.75 -9.60
N ILE A 91 -6.81 25.56 -9.68
CA ILE A 91 -7.54 24.32 -9.99
C ILE A 91 -7.99 23.71 -8.66
N PRO A 92 -9.30 23.53 -8.42
CA PRO A 92 -9.78 22.92 -7.19
C PRO A 92 -9.36 21.46 -7.09
N LEU A 93 -9.17 20.96 -5.87
CA LEU A 93 -8.98 19.53 -5.63
C LEU A 93 -10.15 18.73 -6.23
N PHE A 94 -9.84 17.61 -6.87
CA PHE A 94 -10.79 16.85 -7.69
C PHE A 94 -10.76 15.34 -7.39
N THR A 95 -11.80 14.63 -7.81
CA THR A 95 -11.93 13.16 -7.74
C THR A 95 -11.17 12.45 -8.87
N LEU A 96 -10.70 11.23 -8.64
CA LEU A 96 -9.91 10.49 -9.63
C LEU A 96 -10.73 9.98 -10.82
N GLU A 97 -11.93 9.45 -10.57
CA GLU A 97 -12.70 8.72 -11.59
C GLU A 97 -13.25 9.63 -12.68
N SER A 98 -13.66 10.85 -12.32
CA SER A 98 -14.29 11.78 -13.26
C SER A 98 -13.66 13.17 -13.31
N PHE A 99 -12.65 13.44 -12.48
CA PHE A 99 -12.07 14.78 -12.33
C PHE A 99 -13.11 15.82 -11.89
N THR A 100 -14.06 15.42 -11.05
CA THR A 100 -15.06 16.32 -10.49
C THR A 100 -14.43 17.13 -9.36
N PRO A 101 -14.47 18.48 -9.38
CA PRO A 101 -14.09 19.31 -8.27
C PRO A 101 -14.83 18.89 -7.01
N LEU A 102 -14.14 18.84 -5.87
CA LEU A 102 -14.77 18.41 -4.61
C LEU A 102 -15.97 19.28 -4.22
N GLY A 103 -15.94 20.58 -4.54
CA GLY A 103 -17.06 21.48 -4.31
C GLY A 103 -18.32 21.15 -5.13
N ASP A 104 -18.19 20.40 -6.22
CA ASP A 104 -19.29 19.99 -7.11
C ASP A 104 -19.86 18.60 -6.76
N CYS A 105 -19.38 17.98 -5.67
CA CYS A 105 -19.96 16.76 -5.11
C CYS A 105 -21.13 17.10 -4.18
N ASP A 106 -22.08 16.18 -4.03
CA ASP A 106 -23.20 16.34 -3.07
C ASP A 106 -22.74 16.03 -1.63
N TRP A 107 -21.82 15.06 -1.52
CA TRP A 107 -21.31 14.55 -0.26
C TRP A 107 -19.80 14.30 -0.35
N ILE A 108 -19.04 14.79 0.63
CA ILE A 108 -17.65 14.39 0.85
C ILE A 108 -17.58 13.61 2.17
N HIS A 109 -17.00 12.42 2.12
CA HIS A 109 -16.70 11.64 3.32
C HIS A 109 -15.19 11.48 3.50
N PHE A 110 -14.66 11.92 4.63
CA PHE A 110 -13.26 11.71 5.00
C PHE A 110 -13.07 10.39 5.75
N LEU A 111 -12.33 9.44 5.16
CA LEU A 111 -11.83 8.24 5.85
C LEU A 111 -10.49 8.57 6.51
N ILE A 112 -10.52 8.91 7.79
CA ILE A 112 -9.35 9.39 8.53
C ILE A 112 -8.58 8.20 9.12
N PRO A 113 -7.29 8.00 8.77
CA PRO A 113 -6.52 6.87 9.29
C PRO A 113 -6.22 6.96 10.78
N ASP A 114 -5.76 8.12 11.24
CA ASP A 114 -5.47 8.44 12.63
C ASP A 114 -5.40 9.98 12.84
N ALA A 115 -5.20 10.41 14.09
CA ALA A 115 -5.28 11.82 14.46
C ALA A 115 -4.16 12.70 13.87
N LEU A 116 -3.06 12.12 13.38
CA LEU A 116 -2.02 12.88 12.68
C LEU A 116 -2.42 13.26 11.25
N SER A 117 -3.57 12.77 10.76
CA SER A 117 -4.12 13.13 9.44
C SER A 117 -5.23 14.19 9.52
N TYR A 118 -5.50 14.78 10.69
CA TYR A 118 -6.54 15.82 10.85
C TYR A 118 -6.29 17.07 10.01
N ASN A 119 -5.05 17.54 9.96
CA ASN A 119 -4.62 18.64 9.10
C ASN A 119 -4.87 18.35 7.62
N GLY A 120 -4.69 17.09 7.18
CA GLY A 120 -4.94 16.67 5.80
C GLY A 120 -6.38 16.94 5.37
N MET A 121 -7.36 16.76 6.26
CA MET A 121 -8.76 17.09 5.99
C MET A 121 -8.96 18.59 5.70
N LEU A 122 -8.37 19.46 6.54
CA LEU A 122 -8.45 20.91 6.34
C LEU A 122 -7.71 21.33 5.06
N SER A 123 -6.57 20.72 4.79
CA SER A 123 -5.80 20.91 3.57
C SER A 123 -6.60 20.55 2.32
N ALA A 124 -7.38 19.46 2.33
CA ALA A 124 -8.30 19.12 1.25
C ALA A 124 -9.40 20.17 1.06
N LEU A 125 -10.05 20.60 2.14
CA LEU A 125 -11.10 21.62 2.07
C LEU A 125 -10.58 22.96 1.52
N LYS A 126 -9.38 23.39 1.94
CA LYS A 126 -8.71 24.60 1.41
C LYS A 126 -8.42 24.47 -0.09
N LEU A 127 -7.84 23.35 -0.52
CA LEU A 127 -7.57 23.11 -1.94
C LEU A 127 -8.85 22.96 -2.78
N ALA A 128 -9.96 22.54 -2.17
CA ALA A 128 -11.27 22.47 -2.80
C ALA A 128 -12.02 23.81 -2.81
N HIS A 129 -11.48 24.86 -2.19
CA HIS A 129 -12.14 26.15 -1.97
C HIS A 129 -13.46 26.05 -1.19
N ILE A 130 -13.54 25.10 -0.25
CA ILE A 130 -14.69 24.91 0.64
C ILE A 130 -14.39 25.59 1.99
N PRO A 131 -15.32 26.36 2.57
CA PRO A 131 -15.16 26.95 3.90
C PRO A 131 -14.85 25.88 4.95
N LEU A 132 -13.86 26.15 5.81
CA LEU A 132 -13.37 25.18 6.79
C LEU A 132 -14.45 24.85 7.82
N ARG A 133 -15.05 25.87 8.44
CA ARG A 133 -15.99 25.68 9.54
C ARG A 133 -17.35 25.24 9.01
N ALA A 134 -17.98 24.28 9.68
CA ALA A 134 -19.33 23.84 9.33
C ALA A 134 -20.34 25.00 9.37
N SER A 135 -20.17 25.94 10.29
CA SER A 135 -21.01 27.14 10.43
C SER A 135 -20.93 28.12 9.26
N GLU A 136 -19.88 28.06 8.45
CA GLU A 136 -19.66 28.95 7.30
C GLU A 136 -20.22 28.36 5.99
N ARG A 137 -20.70 27.12 6.02
CA ARG A 137 -21.20 26.39 4.84
C ARG A 137 -22.70 26.56 4.69
N ASN A 138 -23.14 26.80 3.47
CA ASN A 138 -24.55 27.00 3.10
C ASN A 138 -25.05 25.84 2.22
N ALA A 139 -26.24 25.97 1.61
CA ALA A 139 -26.84 24.92 0.78
C ALA A 139 -26.07 24.61 -0.53
N SER A 140 -25.19 25.49 -1.01
CA SER A 140 -24.38 25.25 -2.21
C SER A 140 -23.12 24.42 -1.95
N HIS A 141 -22.83 24.10 -0.69
CA HIS A 141 -21.64 23.35 -0.30
C HIS A 141 -21.98 21.90 0.01
N PRO A 142 -21.11 20.94 -0.31
CA PRO A 142 -21.32 19.53 0.03
C PRO A 142 -21.57 19.33 1.51
N ILE A 143 -22.28 18.26 1.84
CA ILE A 143 -22.25 17.70 3.19
C ILE A 143 -20.87 17.08 3.42
N ILE A 144 -20.24 17.43 4.53
CA ILE A 144 -18.92 16.96 4.92
C ILE A 144 -19.07 16.06 6.13
N THR A 145 -18.80 14.77 5.93
CA THR A 145 -18.76 13.80 7.02
C THR A 145 -17.39 13.15 7.14
N ALA A 146 -17.12 12.51 8.27
CA ALA A 146 -15.89 11.76 8.46
C ALA A 146 -16.13 10.49 9.27
N SER A 147 -15.23 9.52 9.14
CA SER A 147 -15.13 8.36 10.01
C SER A 147 -13.67 7.97 10.18
N GLY A 148 -13.37 7.15 11.19
CA GLY A 148 -12.04 6.59 11.34
C GLY A 148 -11.91 5.25 10.63
N ILE A 149 -10.78 5.00 9.96
CA ILE A 149 -10.41 3.63 9.53
C ILE A 149 -10.25 2.72 10.76
N LYS A 150 -9.84 3.33 11.88
CA LYS A 150 -9.81 2.74 13.22
C LYS A 150 -10.75 3.53 14.13
N ARG A 151 -10.81 3.17 15.42
CA ARG A 151 -11.48 3.99 16.43
C ARG A 151 -10.81 5.36 16.48
N LEU A 152 -11.58 6.42 16.27
CA LEU A 152 -11.11 7.80 16.15
C LEU A 152 -11.96 8.72 17.01
N ASN A 153 -11.30 9.69 17.66
CA ASN A 153 -11.94 10.73 18.47
C ASN A 153 -12.13 12.00 17.62
N PRO A 154 -13.37 12.37 17.24
CA PRO A 154 -13.62 13.48 16.33
C PRO A 154 -13.52 14.87 16.98
N GLU A 155 -13.36 14.97 18.31
CA GLU A 155 -13.43 16.28 19.00
C GLU A 155 -12.47 17.34 18.45
N PRO A 156 -11.19 17.05 18.15
CA PRO A 156 -10.27 18.06 17.61
C PRO A 156 -10.66 18.61 16.23
N ILE A 157 -11.57 17.93 15.51
CA ILE A 157 -12.03 18.31 14.18
C ILE A 157 -13.54 18.58 14.13
N ALA A 158 -14.22 18.57 15.28
CA ALA A 158 -15.66 18.62 15.39
C ALA A 158 -16.26 19.88 14.73
N GLU A 159 -15.57 21.02 14.80
CA GLU A 159 -16.02 22.29 14.22
C GLU A 159 -16.03 22.32 12.67
N PHE A 160 -15.36 21.36 12.03
CA PHE A 160 -15.24 21.29 10.56
C PHE A 160 -16.20 20.29 9.93
N LEU A 161 -16.87 19.46 10.73
CA LEU A 161 -17.74 18.38 10.26
C LEU A 161 -19.22 18.76 10.38
N ASP A 162 -20.01 18.39 9.37
CA ASP A 162 -21.48 18.37 9.55
C ASP A 162 -21.88 17.18 10.44
N ALA A 163 -21.29 16.02 10.17
CA ALA A 163 -21.56 14.79 10.89
C ALA A 163 -20.34 13.86 10.94
N PHE A 164 -20.25 13.04 11.98
CA PHE A 164 -19.26 12.00 12.13
C PHE A 164 -19.93 10.63 12.19
N VAL A 165 -19.45 9.69 11.39
CA VAL A 165 -19.96 8.31 11.37
C VAL A 165 -19.17 7.50 12.39
N VAL A 166 -19.83 7.07 13.45
CA VAL A 166 -19.28 6.18 14.46
C VAL A 166 -19.42 4.74 13.96
N GLY A 167 -18.29 4.13 13.61
CA GLY A 167 -18.24 2.77 13.08
C GLY A 167 -17.97 2.72 11.58
N ASP A 168 -18.63 1.80 10.88
CA ASP A 168 -18.37 1.51 9.48
C ASP A 168 -19.29 2.35 8.59
N LEU A 169 -18.72 3.16 7.68
CA LEU A 169 -19.49 4.03 6.77
C LEU A 169 -20.56 3.27 5.99
N ASP A 170 -20.20 2.13 5.44
CA ASP A 170 -21.06 1.34 4.56
C ASP A 170 -22.23 0.66 5.28
N ALA A 171 -22.29 0.71 6.62
CA ALA A 171 -23.46 0.28 7.37
C ALA A 171 -24.66 1.22 7.17
N GLU A 172 -24.43 2.52 7.04
CA GLU A 172 -25.48 3.55 7.02
C GLU A 172 -25.39 4.48 5.80
N ALA A 173 -24.47 4.22 4.87
CA ALA A 173 -24.26 5.06 3.68
C ALA A 173 -25.52 5.25 2.83
N ALA A 174 -26.37 4.22 2.72
CA ALA A 174 -27.65 4.33 2.00
C ALA A 174 -28.63 5.30 2.68
N SER A 175 -28.71 5.25 4.02
CA SER A 175 -29.53 6.15 4.83
C SER A 175 -29.04 7.60 4.71
N ILE A 176 -27.71 7.80 4.76
CA ILE A 176 -27.09 9.12 4.59
C ILE A 176 -27.37 9.65 3.18
N ALA A 177 -27.15 8.84 2.13
CA ALA A 177 -27.39 9.24 0.76
C ALA A 177 -28.87 9.59 0.49
N ALA A 178 -29.81 8.87 1.10
CA ALA A 178 -31.23 9.21 1.00
C ALA A 178 -31.51 10.62 1.53
N VAL A 179 -30.91 11.01 2.66
CA VAL A 179 -31.03 12.36 3.21
C VAL A 179 -30.35 13.41 2.34
N VAL A 180 -29.12 13.15 1.87
CA VAL A 180 -28.35 14.07 1.02
C VAL A 180 -29.06 14.32 -0.32
N SER A 181 -29.67 13.29 -0.92
CA SER A 181 -30.41 13.41 -2.19
C SER A 181 -31.58 14.40 -2.14
N GLN A 182 -32.06 14.74 -0.94
CA GLN A 182 -33.14 15.71 -0.71
C GLN A 182 -32.60 17.14 -0.52
N GLY A 183 -31.35 17.44 -0.90
CA GLY A 183 -30.74 18.77 -0.74
C GLY A 183 -31.41 19.92 -1.50
N SER A 184 -32.26 19.62 -2.48
CA SER A 184 -33.13 20.62 -3.13
C SER A 184 -34.39 20.94 -2.32
N VAL A 185 -34.76 20.09 -1.35
CA VAL A 185 -35.98 20.17 -0.53
C VAL A 185 -35.64 20.64 0.88
N TYR A 186 -34.54 20.17 1.46
CA TYR A 186 -34.12 20.52 2.82
C TYR A 186 -33.13 21.67 2.83
N ASP A 187 -33.34 22.63 3.74
CA ASP A 187 -32.25 23.51 4.17
C ASP A 187 -31.22 22.71 4.99
N ARG A 188 -30.02 23.27 5.15
CA ARG A 188 -28.92 22.58 5.86
C ARG A 188 -29.32 22.17 7.29
N PRO A 189 -29.95 23.04 8.11
CA PRO A 189 -30.40 22.64 9.45
C PRO A 189 -31.40 21.47 9.46
N THR A 190 -32.37 21.45 8.53
CA THR A 190 -33.32 20.34 8.42
C THR A 190 -32.60 19.05 8.02
N MET A 191 -31.65 19.13 7.08
CA MET A 191 -30.85 17.98 6.66
C MET A 191 -30.02 17.42 7.82
N LEU A 192 -29.36 18.27 8.61
CA LEU A 192 -28.62 17.86 9.80
C LEU A 192 -29.54 17.20 10.82
N ASN A 193 -30.74 17.73 11.04
CA ASN A 193 -31.73 17.11 11.92
C ASN A 193 -32.14 15.72 11.40
N GLN A 194 -32.32 15.51 10.10
CA GLN A 194 -32.59 14.18 9.54
C GLN A 194 -31.40 13.22 9.72
N LEU A 195 -30.17 13.69 9.50
CA LEU A 195 -28.96 12.90 9.76
C LEU A 195 -28.85 12.48 11.23
N SER A 196 -29.30 13.33 12.17
CA SER A 196 -29.29 13.03 13.61
C SER A 196 -30.13 11.81 14.00
N GLN A 197 -31.13 11.46 13.17
CA GLN A 197 -32.03 10.34 13.43
C GLN A 197 -31.43 8.99 12.97
N ILE A 198 -30.32 9.03 12.24
CA ILE A 198 -29.62 7.81 11.77
C ILE A 198 -28.74 7.29 12.92
N ALA A 199 -28.90 6.02 13.25
CA ALA A 199 -28.09 5.38 14.28
C ALA A 199 -26.61 5.39 13.92
N GLY A 200 -25.74 5.69 14.89
CA GLY A 200 -24.29 5.78 14.67
C GLY A 200 -23.81 7.08 14.06
N ILE A 201 -24.67 8.08 13.88
CA ILE A 201 -24.28 9.43 13.44
C ILE A 201 -24.14 10.35 14.65
N TYR A 202 -22.94 10.91 14.82
CA TYR A 202 -22.65 11.97 15.80
C TYR A 202 -22.68 13.34 15.10
N LEU A 203 -23.43 14.30 15.65
CA LEU A 203 -23.49 15.67 15.15
C LEU A 203 -22.80 16.64 16.12
N PRO A 204 -21.61 17.16 15.77
CA PRO A 204 -20.87 18.10 16.61
C PRO A 204 -21.64 19.34 17.08
N ALA A 205 -22.60 19.80 16.27
CA ALA A 205 -23.37 21.03 16.51
C ALA A 205 -24.62 20.83 17.40
N LEU A 206 -25.15 19.61 17.50
CA LEU A 206 -26.44 19.34 18.17
C LEU A 206 -26.33 18.44 19.41
N SER A 207 -25.21 17.75 19.59
CA SER A 207 -25.13 16.70 20.61
C SER A 207 -24.96 17.29 22.01
N SER A 208 -26.02 17.24 22.82
CA SER A 208 -25.94 17.39 24.28
C SER A 208 -25.54 16.06 24.92
N GLN A 209 -24.63 16.07 25.90
CA GLN A 209 -23.92 14.93 26.51
C GLN A 209 -24.77 13.83 27.20
N ASN A 210 -26.08 13.74 26.96
CA ASN A 210 -26.97 12.90 27.76
C ASN A 210 -27.07 11.43 27.31
N ASN A 211 -26.69 11.09 26.07
CA ASN A 211 -26.64 9.69 25.59
C ASN A 211 -25.51 9.48 24.57
N PRO A 212 -24.68 8.43 24.68
CA PRO A 212 -23.60 8.18 23.75
C PRO A 212 -24.09 7.64 22.40
N VAL A 213 -23.44 8.10 21.32
CA VAL A 213 -23.66 7.59 19.97
C VAL A 213 -22.89 6.28 19.81
N ARG A 214 -23.60 5.20 19.48
CA ARG A 214 -23.05 3.85 19.36
C ARG A 214 -22.66 3.48 17.94
N ALA A 215 -21.51 2.82 17.81
CA ALA A 215 -21.00 2.39 16.52
C ALA A 215 -21.94 1.42 15.80
N ARG A 216 -22.06 1.60 14.49
CA ARG A 216 -22.68 0.63 13.59
C ARG A 216 -21.59 -0.12 12.86
N ARG A 217 -21.70 -1.45 12.80
CA ARG A 217 -20.73 -2.33 12.13
C ARG A 217 -21.42 -3.11 11.03
N VAL A 218 -20.74 -3.28 9.91
CA VAL A 218 -21.17 -4.19 8.86
C VAL A 218 -20.85 -5.62 9.26
N ASP A 219 -21.74 -6.55 8.90
CA ASP A 219 -21.52 -7.97 9.11
C ASP A 219 -20.21 -8.39 8.44
N SER A 220 -19.41 -9.16 9.18
CA SER A 220 -18.19 -9.80 8.69
C SER A 220 -18.40 -10.51 7.35
N ALA A 221 -19.53 -11.20 7.15
CA ALA A 221 -19.83 -11.91 5.90
C ALA A 221 -20.02 -10.96 4.69
N GLN A 222 -20.47 -9.73 4.93
CA GLN A 222 -20.61 -8.68 3.91
C GLN A 222 -19.27 -8.00 3.64
N LYS A 223 -18.45 -7.76 4.67
CA LYS A 223 -17.07 -7.25 4.52
C LYS A 223 -16.22 -8.13 3.62
N LEU A 224 -16.47 -9.45 3.63
CA LEU A 224 -15.75 -10.44 2.82
C LEU A 224 -16.17 -10.50 1.35
N ARG A 225 -17.25 -9.83 0.93
CA ARG A 225 -17.66 -9.79 -0.49
C ARG A 225 -16.83 -8.80 -1.32
N ASN A 226 -16.21 -7.81 -0.67
CA ASN A 226 -15.63 -6.63 -1.33
C ASN A 226 -14.13 -6.49 -0.97
N ILE A 227 -13.36 -7.57 -1.16
CA ILE A 227 -11.95 -7.63 -0.76
C ILE A 227 -10.97 -7.40 -1.93
N ALA A 228 -11.43 -7.35 -3.18
CA ALA A 228 -10.58 -7.02 -4.32
C ALA A 228 -10.32 -5.50 -4.35
N PRO A 229 -9.07 -5.03 -4.11
CA PRO A 229 -8.74 -3.62 -4.20
C PRO A 229 -8.67 -3.08 -5.62
N VAL A 230 -8.82 -1.76 -5.73
CA VAL A 230 -8.43 -1.00 -6.93
C VAL A 230 -6.90 -1.03 -7.04
N MET A 231 -6.40 -1.41 -8.20
CA MET A 231 -4.97 -1.67 -8.41
C MET A 231 -4.26 -0.41 -8.91
N ALA A 232 -3.51 0.22 -8.02
CA ALA A 232 -2.66 1.35 -8.36
C ALA A 232 -1.65 0.99 -9.47
N PHE A 233 -1.37 1.94 -10.35
CA PHE A 233 -0.26 1.84 -11.31
C PHE A 233 1.10 1.96 -10.60
N GLU A 234 1.19 2.90 -9.67
CA GLU A 234 2.38 3.13 -8.88
C GLU A 234 2.51 2.14 -7.72
N GLU A 235 3.72 2.01 -7.19
CA GLU A 235 3.95 1.24 -5.98
C GLU A 235 3.35 1.99 -4.79
N VAL A 236 2.58 1.26 -3.97
CA VAL A 236 1.84 1.82 -2.84
C VAL A 236 2.30 1.17 -1.53
N ALA A 237 2.00 1.82 -0.41
CA ALA A 237 2.24 1.21 0.90
C ALA A 237 1.43 -0.09 1.00
N ASN A 238 2.04 -1.18 1.49
CA ASN A 238 1.40 -2.50 1.56
C ASN A 238 0.79 -2.94 0.21
N ASP A 239 1.54 -2.83 -0.89
CA ASP A 239 1.12 -3.26 -2.23
C ASP A 239 0.97 -4.79 -2.36
N ARG A 240 -0.06 -5.33 -1.69
CA ARG A 240 -0.39 -6.74 -1.51
C ARG A 240 -1.89 -6.87 -1.22
N LEU A 241 -2.46 -8.06 -1.43
CA LEU A 241 -3.86 -8.29 -1.06
C LEU A 241 -3.99 -8.36 0.47
N CYS A 242 -4.50 -7.30 1.09
CA CYS A 242 -4.70 -7.24 2.53
C CYS A 242 -6.11 -7.74 2.90
N VAL A 243 -6.20 -8.77 3.74
CA VAL A 243 -7.47 -9.37 4.17
C VAL A 243 -7.60 -9.30 5.69
N THR A 244 -8.63 -8.62 6.17
CA THR A 244 -8.96 -8.57 7.59
C THR A 244 -9.86 -9.76 7.95
N LEU A 245 -9.36 -10.65 8.83
CA LEU A 245 -10.11 -11.82 9.28
C LEU A 245 -11.06 -11.43 10.41
N PRO A 246 -12.34 -11.82 10.33
CA PRO A 246 -13.26 -11.66 11.44
C PRO A 246 -13.01 -12.71 12.53
N SER A 247 -13.57 -12.50 13.72
CA SER A 247 -13.43 -13.44 14.85
C SER A 247 -14.10 -14.80 14.61
N SER A 248 -15.09 -14.85 13.71
CA SER A 248 -15.77 -16.06 13.26
C SER A 248 -16.16 -15.91 11.79
N PHE A 249 -16.01 -16.99 11.03
CA PHE A 249 -16.34 -17.04 9.61
C PHE A 249 -16.57 -18.48 9.13
N ASP A 250 -17.24 -18.61 7.99
CA ASP A 250 -17.28 -19.85 7.22
C ASP A 250 -15.98 -20.02 6.43
N VAL A 251 -15.24 -21.10 6.71
CA VAL A 251 -13.91 -21.33 6.13
C VAL A 251 -13.94 -21.46 4.60
N PRO A 252 -14.80 -22.32 3.99
CA PRO A 252 -14.86 -22.44 2.53
C PRO A 252 -15.17 -21.11 1.84
N ARG A 253 -16.20 -20.40 2.31
CA ARG A 253 -16.60 -19.12 1.71
C ARG A 253 -15.50 -18.07 1.80
N LEU A 254 -14.78 -18.00 2.91
CA LEU A 254 -13.66 -17.07 3.05
C LEU A 254 -12.50 -17.43 2.11
N VAL A 255 -12.12 -18.71 2.04
CA VAL A 255 -11.06 -19.16 1.14
C VAL A 255 -11.42 -18.85 -0.31
N ASP A 256 -12.66 -19.12 -0.73
CA ASP A 256 -13.13 -18.81 -2.09
C ASP A 256 -13.11 -17.30 -2.36
N ALA A 257 -13.55 -16.48 -1.42
CA ALA A 257 -13.51 -15.02 -1.57
C ALA A 257 -12.07 -14.50 -1.70
N ILE A 258 -11.14 -14.99 -0.88
CA ILE A 258 -9.72 -14.59 -0.96
C ILE A 258 -9.08 -15.04 -2.27
N VAL A 259 -9.32 -16.28 -2.69
CA VAL A 259 -8.79 -16.82 -3.96
C VAL A 259 -9.36 -16.07 -5.16
N THR A 260 -10.65 -15.70 -5.11
CA THR A 260 -11.29 -14.88 -6.16
C THR A 260 -10.68 -13.48 -6.21
N ALA A 261 -10.56 -12.81 -5.06
CA ALA A 261 -9.89 -11.49 -5.01
C ALA A 261 -8.43 -11.56 -5.47
N GLN A 262 -7.70 -12.63 -5.14
CA GLN A 262 -6.34 -12.86 -5.64
C GLN A 262 -6.31 -13.01 -7.17
N GLN A 263 -7.29 -13.71 -7.76
CA GLN A 263 -7.44 -13.86 -9.21
C GLN A 263 -7.78 -12.55 -9.91
N GLU A 264 -8.70 -11.76 -9.34
CA GLU A 264 -9.16 -10.49 -9.91
C GLU A 264 -8.11 -9.38 -9.83
N THR A 265 -7.17 -9.49 -8.89
CA THR A 265 -6.12 -8.48 -8.66
C THR A 265 -4.79 -8.87 -9.30
N GLY A 266 -4.44 -10.16 -9.27
CA GLY A 266 -3.15 -10.68 -9.71
C GLY A 266 -2.02 -10.45 -8.70
N TYR A 267 -2.32 -10.15 -7.43
CA TYR A 267 -1.31 -10.06 -6.37
C TYR A 267 -0.60 -11.40 -6.15
N ASP A 268 0.70 -11.34 -5.89
CA ASP A 268 1.56 -12.46 -5.53
C ASP A 268 1.81 -12.58 -4.02
N GLU A 269 1.22 -11.69 -3.23
CA GLU A 269 1.24 -11.76 -1.77
C GLU A 269 -0.14 -11.45 -1.19
N ILE A 270 -0.55 -12.26 -0.19
CA ILE A 270 -1.76 -12.06 0.61
C ILE A 270 -1.34 -11.82 2.05
N ALA A 271 -1.60 -10.63 2.57
CA ALA A 271 -1.38 -10.31 3.97
C ALA A 271 -2.66 -10.46 4.78
N LEU A 272 -2.62 -11.34 5.76
CA LEU A 272 -3.72 -11.53 6.69
C LEU A 272 -3.55 -10.54 7.86
N SER A 273 -4.62 -9.86 8.21
CA SER A 273 -4.72 -8.97 9.37
C SER A 273 -5.80 -9.50 10.30
N ALA A 274 -5.49 -9.70 11.58
CA ALA A 274 -6.48 -10.12 12.54
C ALA A 274 -6.07 -9.79 13.97
N ASN A 275 -7.06 -9.63 14.85
CA ASN A 275 -6.81 -9.67 16.29
C ASN A 275 -6.71 -11.12 16.76
N LEU A 276 -5.51 -11.69 16.63
CA LEU A 276 -5.26 -13.08 16.99
C LEU A 276 -5.24 -13.33 18.51
N THR A 277 -5.17 -12.29 19.34
CA THR A 277 -5.13 -12.40 20.81
C THR A 277 -6.39 -13.08 21.37
N ILE A 278 -7.55 -12.90 20.72
CA ILE A 278 -8.84 -13.49 21.11
C ILE A 278 -8.98 -14.94 20.57
N GLY A 279 -8.06 -15.38 19.72
CA GLY A 279 -8.15 -16.65 18.99
C GLY A 279 -9.14 -16.57 17.82
N ILE A 280 -8.76 -17.13 16.68
CA ILE A 280 -9.67 -17.28 15.53
C ILE A 280 -10.15 -18.71 15.49
N LYS A 281 -11.47 -18.90 15.50
CA LYS A 281 -12.07 -20.23 15.33
C LYS A 281 -11.70 -20.80 13.95
N ASN A 282 -11.26 -22.06 13.91
CA ASN A 282 -10.94 -22.81 12.69
C ASN A 282 -9.81 -22.21 11.82
N PHE A 283 -8.88 -21.47 12.42
CA PHE A 283 -7.79 -20.83 11.68
C PHE A 283 -6.84 -21.84 11.01
N ASP A 284 -6.57 -22.96 11.67
CA ASP A 284 -5.78 -24.08 11.17
C ASP A 284 -6.41 -24.70 9.90
N GLN A 285 -7.71 -24.97 9.94
CA GLN A 285 -8.47 -25.44 8.78
C GLN A 285 -8.43 -24.41 7.65
N PHE A 286 -8.59 -23.13 7.98
CA PHE A 286 -8.57 -22.03 7.03
C PHE A 286 -7.24 -21.90 6.31
N ILE A 287 -6.13 -21.78 7.05
CA ILE A 287 -4.82 -21.51 6.45
C ILE A 287 -4.31 -22.72 5.65
N ASN A 288 -4.63 -23.96 6.07
CA ASN A 288 -4.33 -25.16 5.29
C ASN A 288 -5.12 -25.20 3.99
N SER A 289 -6.42 -24.90 4.05
CA SER A 289 -7.30 -24.86 2.86
C SER A 289 -6.86 -23.77 1.88
N LEU A 290 -6.51 -22.58 2.39
CA LEU A 290 -5.98 -21.48 1.59
C LEU A 290 -4.64 -21.84 0.95
N GLY A 291 -3.71 -22.39 1.73
CA GLY A 291 -2.39 -22.82 1.24
C GLY A 291 -2.49 -23.90 0.15
N GLN A 292 -3.43 -24.84 0.26
CA GLN A 292 -3.68 -25.85 -0.77
C GLN A 292 -4.20 -25.22 -2.08
N ARG A 293 -5.12 -24.25 -1.99
CA ARG A 293 -5.68 -23.55 -3.17
C ARG A 293 -4.67 -22.63 -3.87
N LEU A 294 -3.64 -22.16 -3.16
CA LEU A 294 -2.63 -21.23 -3.68
C LEU A 294 -1.30 -21.89 -4.06
N ARG A 295 -1.11 -23.19 -3.79
CA ARG A 295 0.16 -23.92 -3.96
C ARG A 295 0.79 -23.73 -5.34
N ASP A 296 0.01 -23.88 -6.40
CA ASP A 296 0.50 -23.86 -7.79
C ASP A 296 0.47 -22.45 -8.41
N ARG A 297 0.16 -21.42 -7.60
CA ARG A 297 -0.03 -20.04 -8.07
C ARG A 297 1.14 -19.10 -7.75
N HIS A 298 2.17 -19.61 -7.08
CA HIS A 298 3.32 -18.81 -6.64
C HIS A 298 2.91 -17.57 -5.81
N VAL A 299 1.92 -17.73 -4.92
CA VAL A 299 1.41 -16.68 -4.04
C VAL A 299 1.92 -16.90 -2.62
N ALA A 300 2.53 -15.88 -2.02
CA ALA A 300 2.99 -15.90 -0.64
C ALA A 300 1.84 -15.50 0.32
N ILE A 301 1.77 -16.18 1.47
CA ILE A 301 0.84 -15.81 2.55
C ILE A 301 1.66 -15.18 3.69
N VAL A 302 1.34 -13.93 4.02
CA VAL A 302 1.95 -13.20 5.13
C VAL A 302 1.01 -13.19 6.31
N LEU A 303 1.48 -13.82 7.40
CA LEU A 303 0.75 -13.86 8.66
C LEU A 303 0.81 -12.51 9.40
N PRO A 304 -0.24 -12.16 10.16
CA PRO A 304 -0.15 -11.09 11.15
C PRO A 304 0.81 -11.48 12.28
N PRO A 305 1.27 -10.53 13.11
CA PRO A 305 1.98 -10.86 14.34
C PRO A 305 1.21 -11.90 15.16
N LEU A 306 1.87 -13.02 15.46
CA LEU A 306 1.27 -14.14 16.19
C LEU A 306 1.34 -13.87 17.69
N PRO A 307 0.23 -13.97 18.44
CA PRO A 307 0.29 -13.95 19.88
C PRO A 307 0.97 -15.23 20.37
N VAL A 308 1.66 -15.13 21.49
CA VAL A 308 2.14 -16.31 22.20
C VAL A 308 0.98 -16.89 23.00
N ASN A 309 0.34 -17.90 22.41
CA ASN A 309 -0.72 -18.69 23.03
C ASN A 309 -0.60 -20.17 22.64
N GLN A 310 -1.47 -21.02 23.19
CA GLN A 310 -1.48 -22.46 22.93
C GLN A 310 -1.63 -22.84 21.45
N HIS A 311 -2.21 -21.96 20.63
CA HIS A 311 -2.45 -22.19 19.19
C HIS A 311 -1.29 -21.72 18.30
N ALA A 312 -0.28 -21.05 18.86
CA ALA A 312 0.83 -20.50 18.09
C ALA A 312 1.61 -21.59 17.32
N LEU A 313 1.74 -22.80 17.89
CA LEU A 313 2.32 -23.94 17.19
C LEU A 313 1.52 -24.34 15.97
N ASP A 314 0.19 -24.36 16.06
CA ASP A 314 -0.69 -24.73 14.95
C ASP A 314 -0.53 -23.73 13.80
N TYR A 315 -0.41 -22.43 14.12
CA TYR A 315 -0.16 -21.37 13.13
C TYR A 315 1.18 -21.56 12.42
N VAL A 316 2.25 -21.86 13.17
CA VAL A 316 3.59 -22.10 12.63
C VAL A 316 3.61 -23.34 11.73
N ARG A 317 2.90 -24.41 12.13
CA ARG A 317 2.82 -25.68 11.38
C ARG A 317 2.00 -25.56 10.11
N ALA A 318 0.95 -24.76 10.14
CA ALA A 318 0.04 -24.65 9.01
C ALA A 318 0.61 -23.80 7.85
N VAL A 319 1.62 -22.95 8.12
CA VAL A 319 2.44 -22.31 7.07
C VAL A 319 3.60 -23.21 6.65
N THR A 320 3.24 -24.37 6.10
CA THR A 320 4.16 -25.33 5.48
C THR A 320 4.23 -25.19 3.96
N TYR A 321 3.27 -24.50 3.34
CA TYR A 321 3.14 -24.36 1.89
C TYR A 321 3.47 -22.93 1.44
N GLY A 322 4.34 -22.80 0.43
CA GLY A 322 4.74 -21.52 -0.16
C GLY A 322 6.10 -20.98 0.32
N GLU A 323 6.49 -19.80 -0.18
CA GLU A 323 7.70 -19.11 0.26
C GLU A 323 7.56 -18.65 1.72
N LYS A 324 8.38 -19.20 2.62
CA LYS A 324 8.36 -18.84 4.04
C LYS A 324 9.00 -17.46 4.22
N GLN A 325 8.20 -16.42 4.47
CA GLN A 325 8.76 -15.09 4.78
C GLN A 325 9.34 -15.04 6.22
N GLY A 326 9.51 -13.88 6.84
CA GLY A 326 9.89 -13.82 8.26
C GLY A 326 8.67 -14.03 9.16
N LEU A 327 8.78 -14.90 10.17
CA LEU A 327 7.71 -15.12 11.16
C LEU A 327 7.71 -13.99 12.19
N ARG A 328 6.55 -13.52 12.65
CA ARG A 328 6.43 -12.43 13.63
C ARG A 328 5.65 -12.87 14.85
N PHE A 329 6.17 -12.62 16.05
CA PHE A 329 5.49 -12.85 17.31
C PHE A 329 5.29 -11.54 18.06
N ASP A 330 4.06 -11.29 18.52
CA ASP A 330 3.74 -10.19 19.42
C ASP A 330 3.86 -10.67 20.87
N LEU A 331 4.94 -10.25 21.54
CA LEU A 331 5.25 -10.63 22.92
C LEU A 331 4.69 -9.63 23.93
N LYS A 332 4.39 -8.40 23.51
CA LYS A 332 4.10 -7.22 24.35
C LYS A 332 5.21 -6.82 25.30
N SER A 333 5.61 -7.69 26.23
CA SER A 333 6.65 -7.43 27.24
C SER A 333 7.55 -8.65 27.43
N GLY A 334 8.71 -8.44 28.03
CA GLY A 334 9.58 -9.50 28.54
C GLY A 334 9.20 -10.01 29.94
N SER A 335 8.31 -9.29 30.64
CA SER A 335 7.84 -9.63 31.98
C SER A 335 6.54 -10.42 31.92
N GLU A 336 6.47 -11.55 32.61
CA GLU A 336 5.25 -12.36 32.68
C GLU A 336 4.11 -11.59 33.35
N ARG A 337 4.39 -10.82 34.41
CA ARG A 337 3.38 -9.99 35.10
C ARG A 337 2.76 -8.96 34.16
N LEU A 338 3.58 -8.24 33.38
CA LEU A 338 3.07 -7.26 32.43
C LEU A 338 2.31 -7.93 31.28
N ARG A 339 2.76 -9.11 30.82
CA ARG A 339 2.04 -9.88 29.81
C ARG A 339 0.67 -10.33 30.32
N GLU A 340 0.59 -10.90 31.53
CA GLU A 340 -0.67 -11.31 32.16
C GLU A 340 -1.65 -10.12 32.30
N ALA A 341 -1.14 -8.95 32.71
CA ALA A 341 -1.93 -7.72 32.81
C ALA A 341 -2.51 -7.23 31.48
N HIS A 342 -1.87 -7.59 30.36
CA HIS A 342 -2.33 -7.28 29.00
C HIS A 342 -3.05 -8.46 28.34
N GLY A 343 -3.48 -9.46 29.12
CA GLY A 343 -4.24 -10.62 28.64
C GLY A 343 -3.40 -11.73 27.99
N HIS A 344 -2.09 -11.75 28.18
CA HIS A 344 -1.16 -12.74 27.63
C HIS A 344 -0.64 -13.69 28.74
N PHE A 345 -1.29 -14.83 28.93
CA PHE A 345 -1.03 -15.74 30.05
C PHE A 345 -0.03 -16.87 29.78
N THR A 346 0.53 -16.96 28.57
CA THR A 346 1.41 -18.08 28.19
C THR A 346 2.84 -17.86 28.67
N ALA A 347 3.32 -18.80 29.50
CA ALA A 347 4.68 -18.80 30.04
C ALA A 347 5.77 -18.84 28.95
N PHE A 348 6.94 -18.25 29.23
CA PHE A 348 8.02 -18.18 28.25
C PHE A 348 8.62 -19.54 27.89
N GLU A 349 8.56 -20.54 28.77
CA GLU A 349 9.02 -21.90 28.48
C GLU A 349 8.28 -22.49 27.29
N GLN A 350 6.95 -22.28 27.20
CA GLN A 350 6.15 -22.71 26.06
C GLN A 350 6.53 -21.92 24.80
N PHE A 351 6.84 -20.62 24.95
CA PHE A 351 7.29 -19.80 23.84
C PHE A 351 8.62 -20.30 23.23
N TYR A 352 9.59 -20.70 24.06
CA TYR A 352 10.85 -21.24 23.56
C TYR A 352 10.65 -22.55 22.77
N GLN A 353 9.67 -23.37 23.14
CA GLN A 353 9.26 -24.53 22.33
C GLN A 353 8.66 -24.11 20.98
N ILE A 354 7.82 -23.08 20.95
CA ILE A 354 7.28 -22.53 19.70
C ILE A 354 8.41 -22.02 18.80
N LEU A 355 9.37 -21.30 19.38
CA LEU A 355 10.51 -20.76 18.66
C LEU A 355 11.39 -21.86 18.07
N ALA A 356 11.70 -22.90 18.84
CA ALA A 356 12.44 -24.08 18.39
C ALA A 356 11.72 -24.77 17.21
N ASN A 357 10.40 -24.95 17.31
CA ASN A 357 9.58 -25.54 16.24
C ASN A 357 9.55 -24.69 14.97
N ALA A 358 9.59 -23.35 15.09
CA ALA A 358 9.69 -22.48 13.92
C ALA A 358 11.03 -22.68 13.19
N PHE A 359 12.15 -22.68 13.93
CA PHE A 359 13.47 -22.90 13.30
C PHE A 359 13.63 -24.32 12.74
N SER A 360 13.15 -25.34 13.44
CA SER A 360 13.15 -26.73 12.93
C SER A 360 12.28 -26.87 11.68
N GLY A 361 11.19 -26.10 11.60
CA GLY A 361 10.35 -25.97 10.40
C GLY A 361 11.00 -25.22 9.23
N GLY A 362 12.24 -24.74 9.36
CA GLY A 362 13.01 -24.11 8.28
C GLY A 362 12.84 -22.60 8.14
N TRP A 363 12.19 -21.92 9.09
CA TRP A 363 12.14 -20.46 9.13
C TRP A 363 13.54 -19.91 9.44
N LYS A 364 14.06 -19.00 8.60
CA LYS A 364 15.39 -18.40 8.80
C LYS A 364 15.37 -17.10 9.59
N SER A 365 14.22 -16.44 9.64
CA SER A 365 14.04 -15.14 10.29
C SER A 365 12.81 -15.19 11.19
N VAL A 366 13.00 -14.87 12.47
CA VAL A 366 11.90 -14.72 13.44
C VAL A 366 12.00 -13.34 14.07
N ARG A 367 10.91 -12.57 14.00
CA ARG A 367 10.78 -11.25 14.62
C ARG A 367 10.00 -11.34 15.92
N LEU A 368 10.51 -10.68 16.95
CA LEU A 368 9.93 -10.57 18.27
C LEU A 368 9.55 -9.10 18.49
N ASP A 369 8.26 -8.82 18.57
CA ASP A 369 7.72 -7.47 18.75
C ASP A 369 7.45 -7.22 20.25
N PHE A 370 8.11 -6.22 20.82
CA PHE A 370 7.95 -5.75 22.19
C PHE A 370 7.46 -4.30 22.23
N GLN A 371 6.74 -3.97 23.29
CA GLN A 371 6.32 -2.61 23.63
C GLN A 371 7.04 -2.17 24.91
N LEU A 372 7.48 -0.92 24.94
CA LEU A 372 8.18 -0.30 26.06
C LEU A 372 7.38 0.88 26.60
N GLY A 373 7.33 1.00 27.92
CA GLY A 373 6.56 2.02 28.61
C GLY A 373 5.15 1.60 28.97
N LEU A 374 4.89 0.29 29.06
CA LEU A 374 3.62 -0.22 29.54
C LEU A 374 3.31 0.32 30.94
N PRO A 375 2.03 0.47 31.32
CA PRO A 375 1.66 0.87 32.67
C PRO A 375 2.28 -0.05 33.72
N GLU A 376 2.82 0.54 34.78
CA GLU A 376 3.56 -0.15 35.86
C GLU A 376 4.85 -0.87 35.43
N GLU A 377 5.41 -0.58 34.24
CA GLU A 377 6.69 -1.15 33.80
C GLU A 377 7.89 -0.53 34.54
N THR A 378 8.74 -1.40 35.09
CA THR A 378 9.95 -1.06 35.84
C THR A 378 11.22 -1.50 35.11
N ASP A 379 12.39 -0.99 35.53
CA ASP A 379 13.69 -1.44 35.01
C ASP A 379 13.95 -2.95 35.24
N ARG A 380 13.28 -3.56 36.22
CA ARG A 380 13.31 -5.02 36.42
C ARG A 380 12.62 -5.75 35.27
N ASP A 381 11.47 -5.27 34.82
CA ASP A 381 10.74 -5.84 33.68
C ASP A 381 11.57 -5.73 32.39
N ILE A 382 12.35 -4.64 32.23
CA ILE A 382 13.32 -4.49 31.12
C ILE A 382 14.46 -5.51 31.22
N SER A 383 14.92 -5.80 32.44
CA SER A 383 15.93 -6.84 32.67
C SER A 383 15.40 -8.23 32.31
N ASP A 384 14.15 -8.53 32.67
CA ASP A 384 13.50 -9.80 32.30
C ASP A 384 13.37 -9.92 30.76
N MET A 385 13.08 -8.81 30.05
CA MET A 385 13.11 -8.77 28.58
C MET A 385 14.47 -9.11 27.97
N ILE A 386 15.56 -8.57 28.55
CA ILE A 386 16.91 -8.89 28.12
C ILE A 386 17.19 -10.38 28.26
N ASP A 387 16.77 -11.00 29.37
CA ASP A 387 16.94 -12.43 29.61
C ASP A 387 16.10 -13.28 28.65
N VAL A 388 14.87 -12.88 28.34
CA VAL A 388 14.04 -13.52 27.30
C VAL A 388 14.74 -13.48 25.94
N ILE A 389 15.29 -12.34 25.53
CA ILE A 389 16.01 -12.21 24.24
C ILE A 389 17.25 -13.11 24.22
N ARG A 390 18.00 -13.18 25.32
CA ARG A 390 19.17 -14.07 25.44
C ARG A 390 18.79 -15.55 25.35
N ASN A 391 17.68 -15.94 25.98
CA ASN A 391 17.17 -17.31 25.90
C ASN A 391 16.71 -17.64 24.47
N CYS A 392 16.01 -16.72 23.79
CA CYS A 392 15.65 -16.88 22.38
C CYS A 392 16.89 -17.06 21.49
N GLU A 393 17.94 -16.27 21.72
CA GLU A 393 19.21 -16.41 21.00
C GLU A 393 19.90 -17.74 21.30
N SER A 394 19.81 -18.26 22.54
CA SER A 394 20.29 -19.59 22.88
C SER A 394 19.57 -20.68 22.08
N VAL A 395 18.24 -20.62 21.97
CA VAL A 395 17.44 -21.54 21.16
C VAL A 395 17.83 -21.44 19.68
N ARG A 396 17.94 -20.21 19.15
CA ARG A 396 18.29 -19.96 17.75
C ARG A 396 19.64 -20.59 17.36
N ARG A 397 20.65 -20.50 18.23
CA ARG A 397 22.01 -20.99 17.97
C ARG A 397 22.06 -22.47 17.62
N GLU A 398 21.11 -23.27 18.09
CA GLU A 398 21.02 -24.71 17.77
C GLU A 398 20.74 -24.98 16.29
N TYR A 399 20.20 -24.01 15.56
CA TYR A 399 19.78 -24.14 14.15
C TYR A 399 20.76 -23.48 13.16
N GLY A 400 21.97 -23.14 13.62
CA GLY A 400 23.09 -22.67 12.79
C GLY A 400 23.06 -21.19 12.39
N ASP A 401 24.11 -20.75 11.70
CA ASP A 401 24.39 -19.32 11.46
C ASP A 401 23.48 -18.64 10.43
N LYS A 402 22.70 -19.42 9.67
CA LYS A 402 21.77 -18.88 8.66
C LYS A 402 20.46 -18.37 9.26
N THR A 403 20.21 -18.66 10.54
CA THR A 403 19.03 -18.17 11.26
C THR A 403 19.34 -16.84 11.96
N HIS A 404 18.35 -15.97 12.12
CA HIS A 404 18.49 -14.70 12.83
C HIS A 404 17.21 -14.28 13.54
N LEU A 405 17.38 -13.49 14.59
CA LEU A 405 16.30 -12.84 15.34
C LEU A 405 16.20 -11.36 14.95
N VAL A 406 14.98 -10.86 14.83
CA VAL A 406 14.72 -9.43 14.66
C VAL A 406 13.95 -8.94 15.88
N ILE A 407 14.52 -8.07 16.69
CA ILE A 407 13.86 -7.51 17.88
C ILE A 407 13.26 -6.16 17.49
N SER A 408 11.94 -6.05 17.49
CA SER A 408 11.24 -4.78 17.29
C SER A 408 10.85 -4.18 18.63
N LEU A 409 11.28 -2.95 18.88
CA LEU A 409 10.91 -2.20 20.09
C LEU A 409 9.99 -1.06 19.66
N SER A 410 8.82 -0.95 20.29
CA SER A 410 7.82 0.08 19.99
C SER A 410 7.40 0.82 21.26
N PRO A 411 7.14 2.13 21.20
CA PRO A 411 6.69 2.88 22.37
C PRO A 411 5.24 2.53 22.75
N PHE A 412 4.91 2.62 24.03
CA PHE A 412 3.55 2.58 24.52
C PHE A 412 2.85 3.94 24.30
N ALA A 413 1.74 3.90 23.57
CA ALA A 413 0.92 5.05 23.26
C ALA A 413 -0.56 4.71 23.52
N PRO A 414 -1.16 5.23 24.61
CA PRO A 414 -2.57 5.01 24.92
C PRO A 414 -3.47 5.71 23.90
N LEU A 415 -4.52 5.01 23.46
CA LEU A 415 -5.49 5.53 22.48
C LEU A 415 -6.89 5.60 23.10
N PRO A 416 -7.76 6.52 22.63
CA PRO A 416 -9.16 6.58 23.07
C PRO A 416 -9.88 5.24 22.78
N PHE A 417 -10.96 4.98 23.52
CA PHE A 417 -11.76 3.77 23.38
C PHE A 417 -10.96 2.48 23.63
N SER A 418 -9.91 2.54 24.44
CA SER A 418 -9.16 1.39 24.93
C SER A 418 -9.18 1.38 26.46
N GLU A 419 -8.90 0.23 27.07
CA GLU A 419 -8.76 0.13 28.53
C GLU A 419 -7.61 1.01 29.07
N TRP A 420 -6.65 1.32 28.21
CA TRP A 420 -5.46 2.12 28.52
C TRP A 420 -5.66 3.64 28.34
N GLN A 421 -6.87 4.10 28.00
CA GLN A 421 -7.13 5.50 27.65
C GLN A 421 -6.88 6.53 28.77
N TRP A 422 -6.72 6.07 30.01
CA TRP A 422 -6.37 6.89 31.18
C TRP A 422 -4.87 6.88 31.52
N ASP A 423 -4.07 6.00 30.91
CA ASP A 423 -2.65 5.87 31.21
C ASP A 423 -1.80 6.94 30.51
N ALA A 424 -0.54 7.08 30.93
CA ALA A 424 0.39 8.00 30.29
C ALA A 424 1.03 7.37 29.04
N ALA A 425 1.35 8.19 28.03
CA ALA A 425 2.28 7.78 26.98
C ALA A 425 3.72 7.78 27.52
N ILE A 426 4.58 6.89 27.01
CA ILE A 426 5.99 6.93 27.39
C ILE A 426 6.67 8.18 26.82
N ASN A 427 7.43 8.89 27.65
CA ASN A 427 8.25 10.01 27.21
C ASN A 427 9.35 9.52 26.23
N PRO A 428 9.62 10.23 25.11
CA PRO A 428 10.62 9.82 24.11
C PRO A 428 12.02 9.54 24.66
N ASP A 429 12.50 10.33 25.63
CA ASP A 429 13.83 10.15 26.23
C ASP A 429 13.88 8.90 27.12
N GLU A 430 12.82 8.66 27.88
CA GLU A 430 12.69 7.45 28.71
C GLU A 430 12.58 6.19 27.83
N TYR A 431 11.83 6.26 26.73
CA TYR A 431 11.77 5.18 25.75
C TYR A 431 13.15 4.90 25.14
N LYS A 432 13.90 5.94 24.78
CA LYS A 432 15.27 5.81 24.28
C LYS A 432 16.19 5.17 25.33
N ARG A 433 16.11 5.58 26.60
CA ARG A 433 16.87 4.99 27.70
C ARG A 433 16.61 3.48 27.81
N ARG A 434 15.34 3.06 27.76
CA ARG A 434 14.96 1.64 27.82
C ARG A 434 15.41 0.86 26.58
N CYS A 435 15.30 1.43 25.39
CA CYS A 435 15.85 0.82 24.16
C CYS A 435 17.34 0.56 24.28
N ASP A 436 18.10 1.56 24.74
CA ASP A 436 19.54 1.47 24.98
C ASP A 436 19.89 0.37 25.99
N MET A 437 19.11 0.24 27.08
CA MET A 437 19.28 -0.84 28.05
C MET A 437 19.13 -2.22 27.39
N VAL A 438 18.06 -2.43 26.62
CA VAL A 438 17.81 -3.71 25.92
C VAL A 438 18.94 -4.03 24.94
N GLN A 439 19.32 -3.07 24.09
CA GLN A 439 20.38 -3.26 23.09
C GLN A 439 21.75 -3.53 23.71
N ARG A 440 22.07 -2.91 24.84
CA ARG A 440 23.33 -3.18 25.58
C ARG A 440 23.27 -4.53 26.29
N GLY A 441 22.10 -4.89 26.84
CA GLY A 441 21.89 -6.14 27.56
C GLY A 441 21.92 -7.39 26.69
N ALA A 442 21.38 -7.33 25.47
CA ALA A 442 21.24 -8.49 24.58
C ALA A 442 21.90 -8.27 23.21
N ARG A 443 23.22 -8.44 23.13
CA ARG A 443 23.97 -8.35 21.86
C ARG A 443 24.16 -9.72 21.21
N GLY A 444 24.10 -9.76 19.89
CA GLY A 444 24.39 -10.97 19.12
C GLY A 444 24.61 -10.67 17.64
N ARG A 445 25.54 -11.40 17.00
CA ARG A 445 25.84 -11.25 15.56
C ARG A 445 24.61 -11.50 14.67
N ASN A 446 23.70 -12.36 15.13
CA ASN A 446 22.49 -12.76 14.43
C ASN A 446 21.23 -12.12 15.02
N ILE A 447 21.38 -11.02 15.77
CA ILE A 447 20.27 -10.23 16.33
C ILE A 447 20.24 -8.87 15.63
N GLN A 448 19.13 -8.56 14.97
CA GLN A 448 18.87 -7.24 14.38
C GLN A 448 17.85 -6.48 15.22
N TYR A 449 18.14 -5.24 15.59
CA TYR A 449 17.20 -4.36 16.26
C TYR A 449 16.45 -3.46 15.28
N LYS A 450 15.13 -3.32 15.48
CA LYS A 450 14.26 -2.36 14.80
C LYS A 450 13.56 -1.49 15.85
N ILE A 451 14.13 -0.33 16.13
CA ILE A 451 13.56 0.63 17.09
C ILE A 451 12.58 1.52 16.34
N ARG A 452 11.35 1.62 16.84
CA ARG A 452 10.35 2.55 16.30
C ARG A 452 10.60 3.96 16.79
N GLU A 453 10.28 4.89 15.93
CA GLU A 453 10.28 6.33 16.16
C GLU A 453 9.23 6.66 17.25
N ALA A 454 9.63 7.46 18.26
CA ALA A 454 8.86 7.66 19.49
C ALA A 454 7.97 8.90 19.44
N GLU A 455 8.43 9.95 18.77
CA GLU A 455 7.75 11.24 18.68
C GLU A 455 6.40 11.10 17.97
N SER A 456 6.32 10.31 16.88
CA SER A 456 5.05 10.09 16.19
C SER A 456 4.03 9.40 17.10
N ALA A 457 4.45 8.44 17.93
CA ALA A 457 3.54 7.76 18.85
C ALA A 457 3.10 8.69 19.98
N TYR A 458 4.01 9.54 20.46
CA TYR A 458 3.77 10.53 21.51
C TYR A 458 2.76 11.60 21.06
N LEU A 459 3.00 12.22 19.90
CA LEU A 459 2.11 13.19 19.28
C LEU A 459 0.76 12.57 18.88
N LEU A 460 0.77 11.34 18.35
CA LEU A 460 -0.47 10.62 18.05
C LEU A 460 -1.32 10.41 19.30
N SER A 461 -0.71 10.04 20.43
CA SER A 461 -1.42 9.91 21.71
C SER A 461 -2.01 11.25 22.16
N SER A 462 -1.26 12.35 22.02
CA SER A 462 -1.72 13.70 22.34
C SER A 462 -2.97 14.08 21.53
N LEU A 463 -2.87 14.05 20.20
CA LEU A 463 -3.94 14.42 19.29
C LEU A 463 -5.16 13.49 19.37
N SER A 464 -4.93 12.19 19.54
CA SER A 464 -6.05 11.22 19.65
C SER A 464 -6.82 11.38 20.94
N ARG A 465 -6.18 11.85 22.02
CA ARG A 465 -6.78 12.07 23.34
C ARG A 465 -7.15 13.54 23.60
N ALA A 466 -7.19 14.36 22.57
CA ALA A 466 -7.49 15.78 22.66
C ALA A 466 -9.00 16.09 22.72
N ASP A 467 -9.33 17.29 23.18
CA ASP A 467 -10.67 17.90 23.07
C ASP A 467 -10.67 19.00 22.01
N ARG A 468 -11.73 19.82 21.98
CA ARG A 468 -11.87 20.93 21.03
C ARG A 468 -10.85 22.05 21.21
N SER A 469 -10.13 22.14 22.33
CA SER A 469 -9.06 23.15 22.51
C SER A 469 -7.91 22.96 21.52
N PHE A 470 -7.74 21.75 20.98
CA PHE A 470 -6.72 21.43 19.99
C PHE A 470 -7.07 21.93 18.57
N THR A 471 -8.30 22.40 18.34
CA THR A 471 -8.77 22.84 17.03
C THR A 471 -7.85 23.91 16.42
N SER A 472 -7.34 24.84 17.23
CA SER A 472 -6.42 25.88 16.75
C SER A 472 -5.09 25.33 16.25
N ALA A 473 -4.56 24.28 16.89
CA ALA A 473 -3.34 23.62 16.46
C ALA A 473 -3.53 22.87 15.14
N VAL A 474 -4.68 22.22 14.97
CA VAL A 474 -5.04 21.56 13.70
C VAL A 474 -5.15 22.58 12.56
N ILE A 475 -5.75 23.75 12.81
CA ILE A 475 -5.80 24.86 11.84
C ILE A 475 -4.40 25.34 11.50
N ALA A 476 -3.59 25.68 12.50
CA ALA A 476 -2.23 26.18 12.32
C ALA A 476 -1.36 25.19 11.54
N MET A 477 -1.47 23.89 11.82
CA MET A 477 -0.77 22.84 11.09
C MET A 477 -1.16 22.82 9.60
N SER A 478 -2.45 22.94 9.28
CA SER A 478 -2.91 23.01 7.89
C SER A 478 -2.43 24.29 7.16
N GLU A 479 -2.18 25.39 7.88
CA GLU A 479 -1.61 26.63 7.33
C GLU A 479 -0.12 26.51 7.04
N ILE A 480 0.64 25.89 7.96
CA ILE A 480 2.05 25.58 7.73
C ILE A 480 2.19 24.70 6.49
N GLU A 481 1.40 23.63 6.37
CA GLU A 481 1.44 22.81 5.16
C GLU A 481 1.14 23.61 3.91
N ALA A 482 0.11 24.47 3.93
CA ALA A 482 -0.25 25.29 2.79
C ALA A 482 0.85 26.30 2.38
N SER A 483 1.63 26.79 3.34
CA SER A 483 2.67 27.81 3.16
C SER A 483 4.06 27.27 2.87
N THR A 484 4.32 26.01 3.20
CA THR A 484 5.63 25.37 2.99
C THR A 484 5.69 24.68 1.63
N GLU A 485 6.89 24.52 1.09
CA GLU A 485 7.16 23.58 -0.01
C GLU A 485 6.95 22.11 0.42
N ASN A 486 6.61 21.88 1.70
CA ASN A 486 6.53 20.59 2.38
C ASN A 486 5.07 20.08 2.57
N PHE A 487 4.15 20.51 1.71
CA PHE A 487 2.72 20.16 1.78
C PHE A 487 2.49 18.63 1.76
N GLY A 488 2.17 18.03 2.91
CA GLY A 488 1.95 16.59 3.02
C GLY A 488 3.22 15.74 3.15
N GLU A 489 4.38 16.31 3.50
CA GLU A 489 5.56 15.52 3.92
C GLU A 489 5.25 14.59 5.10
N ASP A 490 6.06 13.53 5.28
CA ASP A 490 5.81 12.43 6.22
C ASP A 490 5.55 12.92 7.64
N ARG A 491 4.26 13.03 7.99
CA ARG A 491 3.69 13.37 9.31
C ARG A 491 4.17 14.67 9.96
N ASN A 492 5.21 15.33 9.45
CA ASN A 492 5.76 16.63 9.87
C ASN A 492 5.74 16.82 11.41
N LEU A 493 6.33 15.87 12.13
CA LEU A 493 6.26 15.78 13.60
C LEU A 493 6.74 17.06 14.30
N GLU A 494 7.80 17.67 13.77
CA GLU A 494 8.33 18.93 14.30
C GLU A 494 7.32 20.09 14.14
N ASN A 495 6.65 20.20 12.99
CA ASN A 495 5.63 21.22 12.79
C ASN A 495 4.42 20.98 13.70
N TRP A 496 4.03 19.73 13.93
CA TRP A 496 3.02 19.40 14.93
C TRP A 496 3.42 19.85 16.33
N ARG A 497 4.66 19.58 16.74
CA ARG A 497 5.18 20.02 18.04
C ARG A 497 5.14 21.55 18.17
N GLN A 498 5.58 22.26 17.14
CA GLN A 498 5.60 23.72 17.11
C GLN A 498 4.18 24.32 17.14
N THR A 499 3.24 23.76 16.37
CA THR A 499 1.85 24.25 16.31
C THR A 499 1.07 24.00 17.58
N LEU A 500 1.25 22.84 18.21
CA LEU A 500 0.69 22.55 19.53
C LEU A 500 1.21 23.57 20.56
N THR A 501 2.53 23.74 20.64
CA THR A 501 3.16 24.70 21.55
C THR A 501 2.68 26.14 21.30
N ALA A 502 2.65 26.59 20.05
CA ALA A 502 2.18 27.92 19.67
C ALA A 502 0.69 28.14 19.97
N SER A 503 -0.10 27.06 20.01
CA SER A 503 -1.51 27.07 20.41
C SER A 503 -1.71 27.02 21.92
N GLY A 504 -0.62 27.07 22.71
CA GLY A 504 -0.68 27.00 24.17
C GLY A 504 -0.95 25.60 24.73
N ILE A 505 -0.70 24.55 23.94
CA ILE A 505 -0.90 23.17 24.36
C ILE A 505 0.41 22.60 24.90
N ASP A 506 0.39 22.21 26.16
CA ASP A 506 1.44 21.40 26.75
C ASP A 506 1.26 19.93 26.35
N ILE A 507 2.17 19.45 25.51
CA ILE A 507 2.13 18.07 24.99
C ILE A 507 2.33 17.08 26.13
N GLU A 508 3.22 17.36 27.09
CA GLU A 508 3.51 16.46 28.21
C GLU A 508 2.30 16.32 29.13
N GLU A 509 1.60 17.42 29.40
CA GLU A 509 0.34 17.41 30.14
C GLU A 509 -0.74 16.62 29.40
N SER A 510 -0.87 16.82 28.09
CA SER A 510 -1.94 16.21 27.28
C SER A 510 -1.89 14.68 27.21
N VAL A 511 -0.69 14.10 27.32
CA VAL A 511 -0.43 12.65 27.27
C VAL A 511 -0.16 12.04 28.64
N SER A 512 -0.29 12.83 29.70
CA SER A 512 -0.15 12.36 31.08
C SER A 512 -1.27 11.38 31.48
N ALA A 513 -1.05 10.70 32.60
CA ALA A 513 -2.07 9.84 33.18
C ALA A 513 -3.24 10.69 33.69
N ARG A 514 -4.46 10.28 33.37
CA ARG A 514 -5.69 10.88 33.88
C ARG A 514 -6.20 10.05 35.06
N PRO A 515 -6.89 10.65 36.05
CA PRO A 515 -7.52 9.88 37.11
C PRO A 515 -8.42 8.80 36.53
N LEU A 516 -8.28 7.56 37.01
CA LEU A 516 -9.06 6.43 36.50
C LEU A 516 -10.57 6.71 36.65
N GLY A 517 -11.30 6.58 35.54
CA GLY A 517 -12.74 6.83 35.51
C GLY A 517 -13.13 8.31 35.43
N SER A 518 -12.18 9.25 35.33
CA SER A 518 -12.49 10.66 35.01
C SER A 518 -13.17 10.81 33.65
N PRO A 519 -14.05 11.83 33.47
CA PRO A 519 -14.68 12.11 32.19
C PRO A 519 -13.65 12.36 31.08
N LEU A 520 -13.92 11.86 29.88
CA LEU A 520 -13.08 12.02 28.70
C LEU A 520 -13.85 12.77 27.60
N PRO A 521 -13.15 13.56 26.76
CA PRO A 521 -13.79 14.34 25.68
C PRO A 521 -14.67 13.51 24.73
N TRP A 522 -14.31 12.24 24.51
CA TRP A 522 -15.01 11.31 23.62
C TRP A 522 -15.99 10.36 24.33
N ASP A 523 -16.32 10.58 25.61
CA ASP A 523 -17.22 9.68 26.37
C ASP A 523 -18.64 9.62 25.79
N HIS A 524 -19.01 10.57 24.93
CA HIS A 524 -20.28 10.58 24.20
C HIS A 524 -20.26 9.68 22.95
N ILE A 525 -19.19 8.92 22.71
CA ILE A 525 -19.04 7.97 21.60
C ILE A 525 -18.71 6.59 22.16
N GLU A 526 -19.43 5.57 21.69
CA GLU A 526 -19.21 4.17 22.05
C GLU A 526 -18.93 3.34 20.80
N TYR A 527 -17.78 2.68 20.72
CA TYR A 527 -17.50 1.70 19.67
C TYR A 527 -17.98 0.30 20.06
N ASP A 528 -17.05 -0.67 20.15
CA ASP A 528 -17.41 -2.08 20.35
C ASP A 528 -17.52 -2.46 21.84
N THR A 529 -17.07 -1.59 22.75
CA THR A 529 -16.99 -1.86 24.19
C THR A 529 -17.40 -0.60 24.96
N ALA A 530 -18.33 -0.75 25.90
CA ALA A 530 -18.83 0.37 26.70
C ALA A 530 -17.72 0.89 27.64
N ARG A 531 -17.80 2.18 27.98
CA ARG A 531 -16.81 2.85 28.83
C ARG A 531 -16.62 2.14 30.17
N GLU A 532 -17.71 1.71 30.80
CA GLU A 532 -17.68 1.00 32.09
C GLU A 532 -16.95 -0.33 31.99
N GLN A 533 -17.05 -1.01 30.85
CA GLN A 533 -16.34 -2.27 30.61
C GLN A 533 -14.84 -2.03 30.42
N LEU A 534 -14.45 -0.98 29.70
CA LEU A 534 -13.04 -0.57 29.56
C LEU A 534 -12.43 -0.21 30.91
N LEU A 535 -13.17 0.51 31.76
CA LEU A 535 -12.73 0.86 33.11
C LEU A 535 -12.54 -0.38 33.98
N ARG A 536 -13.51 -1.31 33.97
CA ARG A 536 -13.40 -2.58 34.70
C ARG A 536 -12.22 -3.41 34.22
N SER A 537 -12.00 -3.50 32.90
CA SER A 537 -10.83 -4.19 32.33
C SER A 537 -9.53 -3.60 32.88
N ARG A 538 -9.40 -2.28 32.83
CA ARG A 538 -8.22 -1.57 33.34
C ARG A 538 -7.99 -1.73 34.83
N GLN A 539 -9.04 -1.73 35.63
CA GLN A 539 -8.97 -1.94 37.09
C GLN A 539 -8.53 -3.37 37.45
N ASN A 540 -8.92 -4.36 36.64
CA ASN A 540 -8.60 -5.77 36.88
C ASN A 540 -7.26 -6.20 36.27
N ALA A 541 -6.62 -5.35 35.46
CA ALA A 541 -5.35 -5.68 34.79
C ALA A 541 -4.21 -6.00 35.77
N PHE A 542 -4.16 -5.33 36.93
CA PHE A 542 -3.12 -5.54 37.94
C PHE A 542 -3.75 -6.01 39.26
N PRO A 543 -3.77 -7.33 39.56
CA PRO A 543 -4.35 -7.83 40.81
C PRO A 543 -3.54 -7.39 42.04
N ALA A 544 -4.23 -7.14 43.15
CA ALA A 544 -3.69 -6.60 44.40
C ALA A 544 -2.69 -7.53 45.17
N SER A 545 -2.33 -8.70 44.64
CA SER A 545 -1.38 -9.62 45.28
C SER A 545 -0.36 -10.16 44.27
N GLU A 546 0.88 -9.69 44.37
CA GLU A 546 2.00 -10.17 43.58
C GLU A 546 2.44 -11.57 44.03
N SER A 547 2.20 -12.60 43.20
CA SER A 547 3.11 -13.76 43.16
C SER A 547 3.98 -13.62 41.91
N ARG A 548 5.13 -12.92 42.05
CA ARG A 548 6.11 -12.81 40.98
C ARG A 548 6.72 -14.18 40.71
N LYS A 549 6.49 -14.74 39.52
CA LYS A 549 7.27 -15.87 39.01
C LYS A 549 8.52 -15.29 38.38
N THR A 550 9.68 -15.56 38.96
CA THR A 550 10.94 -15.30 38.27
C THR A 550 11.05 -16.28 37.12
N SER A 551 11.47 -15.81 35.94
CA SER A 551 11.90 -16.69 34.86
C SER A 551 13.09 -17.51 35.36
N GLY A 552 12.81 -18.69 35.92
CA GLY A 552 13.80 -19.59 36.48
C GLY A 552 14.81 -20.00 35.42
N GLY A 553 16.04 -20.30 35.83
CA GLY A 553 17.14 -20.64 34.92
C GLY A 553 16.74 -21.71 33.91
N PHE A 554 16.54 -21.28 32.66
CA PHE A 554 16.19 -22.13 31.54
C PHE A 554 17.34 -23.11 31.25
N LYS A 555 17.12 -24.40 31.45
CA LYS A 555 18.06 -25.45 31.04
C LYS A 555 17.63 -25.97 29.67
N LEU A 556 18.38 -25.56 28.65
CA LEU A 556 18.20 -25.94 27.24
C LEU A 556 18.01 -27.46 27.02
N GLY A 557 18.65 -28.29 27.87
CA GLY A 557 18.54 -29.76 27.82
C GLY A 557 17.13 -30.32 28.03
N ASP A 558 16.24 -29.63 28.74
CA ASP A 558 14.87 -30.11 29.03
C ASP A 558 13.92 -29.93 27.83
N LEU A 559 14.25 -29.01 26.91
CA LEU A 559 13.48 -28.74 25.69
C LEU A 559 13.75 -29.79 24.60
N ILE A 560 14.98 -30.32 24.55
CA ILE A 560 15.44 -31.28 23.54
C ILE A 560 15.03 -32.71 23.91
N LEU A 561 14.84 -33.00 25.20
CA LEU A 561 14.48 -34.33 25.70
C LEU A 561 12.97 -34.60 25.76
N SER A 562 12.12 -33.58 25.55
CA SER A 562 10.67 -33.76 25.51
C SER A 562 10.16 -34.07 24.08
N LYS A 563 10.28 -35.37 23.76
CA LYS A 563 9.68 -36.12 22.62
C LYS A 563 10.33 -35.98 21.23
N PRO A 564 11.34 -36.84 20.94
CA PRO A 564 11.75 -37.18 19.57
C PRO A 564 10.60 -37.74 18.70
N GLU A 565 9.53 -38.26 19.33
CA GLU A 565 8.38 -38.89 18.66
C GLU A 565 7.53 -37.91 17.84
N LEU A 566 7.61 -36.59 18.08
CA LEU A 566 6.90 -35.56 17.31
C LEU A 566 7.69 -35.07 16.09
N ALA A 567 9.01 -35.31 16.04
CA ALA A 567 9.83 -35.04 14.86
C ALA A 567 9.68 -36.14 13.80
N GLU A 568 9.35 -37.37 14.19
CA GLU A 568 9.18 -38.50 13.26
C GLU A 568 7.83 -38.48 12.51
N GLN A 569 6.77 -37.85 13.04
CA GLN A 569 5.54 -37.62 12.26
C GLN A 569 5.67 -36.55 11.18
N ILE A 570 6.79 -35.82 11.15
CA ILE A 570 7.09 -34.74 10.19
C ILE A 570 7.81 -35.27 8.94
N LEU A 571 8.19 -36.54 8.92
CA LEU A 571 8.86 -37.18 7.78
C LEU A 571 8.19 -38.51 7.43
N THR A 572 7.04 -38.46 6.75
CA THR A 572 6.59 -39.60 5.95
C THR A 572 6.83 -39.31 4.47
N PRO A 573 7.98 -39.70 3.90
CA PRO A 573 7.99 -40.13 2.51
C PRO A 573 7.20 -41.45 2.42
N VAL A 574 6.40 -41.59 1.37
CA VAL A 574 5.78 -42.86 0.99
C VAL A 574 6.84 -43.98 0.96
N GLN A 575 6.51 -45.11 1.59
CA GLN A 575 7.39 -46.23 1.96
C GLN A 575 8.33 -46.75 0.85
N ALA A 576 9.57 -47.06 1.22
CA ALA A 576 10.43 -47.99 0.48
C ALA A 576 10.82 -49.19 1.38
N ALA A 577 10.76 -50.39 0.79
CA ALA A 577 10.90 -51.71 1.42
C ALA A 577 12.32 -52.01 1.99
N PRO A 578 12.49 -53.06 2.83
CA PRO A 578 13.61 -53.16 3.76
C PRO A 578 14.94 -53.63 3.15
N THR A 579 16.00 -53.14 3.79
CA THR A 579 17.42 -53.26 3.47
C THR A 579 18.03 -54.66 3.61
N GLY A 580 18.96 -54.99 2.71
CA GLY A 580 19.94 -56.06 2.88
C GLY A 580 21.40 -55.56 2.76
N SER A 581 22.14 -55.76 3.85
CA SER A 581 23.60 -55.99 3.99
C SER A 581 24.68 -54.98 3.52
N PHE A 582 25.44 -54.53 4.53
CA PHE A 582 26.86 -54.14 4.61
C PHE A 582 27.73 -54.09 3.33
N GLY A 583 28.31 -52.91 3.08
CA GLY A 583 29.49 -52.73 2.24
C GLY A 583 29.70 -51.28 1.77
N ARG A 584 30.86 -50.68 2.06
CA ARG A 584 31.27 -49.36 1.52
C ARG A 584 31.30 -49.45 -0.01
N ARG A 585 30.50 -48.62 -0.70
CA ARG A 585 30.54 -48.41 -2.16
C ARG A 585 30.39 -46.92 -2.51
N PRO A 586 30.98 -46.48 -3.64
CA PRO A 586 31.20 -45.08 -3.97
C PRO A 586 29.89 -44.32 -4.18
N LYS A 587 29.92 -43.02 -3.87
CA LYS A 587 28.81 -42.08 -3.93
C LYS A 587 28.28 -41.96 -5.37
N ARG A 588 27.34 -42.84 -5.73
CA ARG A 588 26.54 -42.70 -6.95
C ARG A 588 25.48 -41.65 -6.64
N VAL A 589 25.69 -40.43 -7.14
CA VAL A 589 24.64 -39.42 -7.21
C VAL A 589 23.52 -40.06 -8.04
N LEU A 590 22.41 -40.43 -7.39
CA LEU A 590 21.16 -40.67 -8.10
C LEU A 590 20.78 -39.30 -8.66
N SER A 591 21.02 -39.11 -9.95
CA SER A 591 20.36 -38.04 -10.68
C SER A 591 18.88 -38.21 -10.42
N GLU A 592 18.25 -37.19 -9.84
CA GLU A 592 16.80 -37.05 -9.87
C GLU A 592 16.34 -37.36 -11.31
N PRO A 593 15.21 -38.08 -11.50
CA PRO A 593 14.68 -38.27 -12.84
C PRO A 593 14.61 -36.90 -13.50
N ALA A 594 15.26 -36.77 -14.65
CA ALA A 594 15.32 -35.50 -15.36
C ALA A 594 13.90 -34.93 -15.40
N PRO A 595 13.68 -33.68 -14.96
CA PRO A 595 12.36 -33.08 -15.03
C PRO A 595 11.89 -33.25 -16.47
N MET A 596 10.72 -33.88 -16.61
CA MET A 596 10.06 -34.07 -17.88
C MET A 596 10.19 -32.75 -18.65
N ILE A 597 10.86 -32.76 -19.82
CA ILE A 597 11.15 -31.53 -20.57
C ILE A 597 9.80 -31.01 -21.06
N VAL A 598 9.18 -30.15 -20.26
CA VAL A 598 8.01 -29.42 -20.68
C VAL A 598 8.50 -28.47 -21.78
N PRO A 599 7.91 -28.49 -22.99
CA PRO A 599 8.35 -27.65 -24.09
C PRO A 599 8.20 -26.18 -23.70
N ARG A 600 9.31 -25.57 -23.30
CA ARG A 600 9.40 -24.15 -22.97
C ARG A 600 9.30 -23.34 -24.26
N SER A 601 8.14 -22.74 -24.51
CA SER A 601 7.96 -21.83 -25.63
C SER A 601 8.25 -20.39 -25.18
N ARG A 602 9.04 -19.64 -25.95
CA ARG A 602 9.15 -18.19 -25.78
C ARG A 602 8.16 -17.56 -26.74
N ILE A 603 7.39 -16.60 -26.27
CA ILE A 603 6.45 -15.80 -27.07
C ILE A 603 6.95 -14.36 -27.04
N ARG A 604 6.90 -13.69 -28.18
CA ARG A 604 7.05 -12.24 -28.30
C ARG A 604 5.69 -11.64 -28.52
N LEU A 605 5.30 -10.69 -27.69
CA LEU A 605 4.09 -9.89 -27.81
C LEU A 605 4.43 -8.52 -28.38
N GLN A 606 3.53 -7.99 -29.19
CA GLN A 606 3.48 -6.58 -29.56
C GLN A 606 2.27 -5.92 -28.88
N TRP A 607 2.47 -4.75 -28.28
CA TRP A 607 1.43 -4.06 -27.52
C TRP A 607 1.48 -2.54 -27.70
N THR A 608 0.40 -1.85 -27.29
CA THR A 608 0.24 -0.39 -27.36
C THR A 608 0.07 0.21 -25.97
N LYS A 609 0.45 1.48 -25.86
CA LYS A 609 0.23 2.33 -24.70
C LYS A 609 -0.38 3.65 -25.17
N ASP A 610 -1.66 3.82 -24.88
CA ASP A 610 -2.42 4.95 -25.40
C ASP A 610 -2.14 6.25 -24.62
N GLU A 611 -2.68 7.34 -25.15
CA GLU A 611 -2.50 8.68 -24.59
C GLU A 611 -3.05 8.82 -23.16
N SER A 612 -4.15 8.14 -22.84
CA SER A 612 -4.81 8.19 -21.52
C SER A 612 -3.97 7.61 -20.38
N VAL A 613 -2.94 6.83 -20.70
CA VAL A 613 -2.01 6.19 -19.74
C VAL A 613 -0.56 6.57 -20.01
N ARG A 614 -0.29 7.60 -20.84
CA ARG A 614 1.07 8.07 -21.18
C ARG A 614 1.93 8.38 -19.94
N TYR A 615 1.28 8.77 -18.85
CA TYR A 615 1.88 9.08 -17.56
C TYR A 615 2.23 7.87 -16.69
N VAL A 616 1.93 6.64 -17.10
CA VAL A 616 2.35 5.43 -16.37
C VAL A 616 3.81 5.11 -16.69
N GLY A 617 4.69 5.12 -15.69
CA GLY A 617 6.12 4.85 -15.87
C GLY A 617 6.44 3.40 -16.29
N HIS A 618 7.70 3.15 -16.66
CA HIS A 618 8.14 1.82 -17.10
C HIS A 618 8.00 0.74 -16.01
N LEU A 619 8.44 1.01 -14.79
CA LEU A 619 8.34 0.06 -13.67
C LEU A 619 6.88 -0.26 -13.32
N ALA A 620 6.01 0.76 -13.32
CA ALA A 620 4.57 0.60 -13.15
C ALA A 620 3.96 -0.29 -14.25
N THR A 621 4.36 -0.06 -15.50
CA THR A 621 3.93 -0.89 -16.65
C THR A 621 4.38 -2.35 -16.49
N MET A 622 5.62 -2.59 -16.06
CA MET A 622 6.12 -3.95 -15.82
C MET A 622 5.29 -4.67 -14.74
N ARG A 623 5.05 -4.03 -13.59
CA ARG A 623 4.21 -4.59 -12.51
C ARG A 623 2.78 -4.84 -12.96
N MET A 624 2.22 -3.94 -13.78
CA MET A 624 0.88 -4.09 -14.34
C MET A 624 0.79 -5.34 -15.22
N PHE A 625 1.73 -5.56 -16.14
CA PHE A 625 1.82 -6.80 -16.93
C PHE A 625 2.09 -8.02 -16.03
N GLU A 626 2.95 -7.87 -15.03
CA GLU A 626 3.10 -8.69 -13.81
C GLU A 626 1.78 -9.33 -13.36
N ARG A 627 0.83 -8.45 -13.07
CA ARG A 627 -0.49 -8.77 -12.53
C ARG A 627 -1.43 -9.29 -13.62
N ALA A 628 -1.48 -8.63 -14.77
CA ALA A 628 -2.35 -8.99 -15.89
C ALA A 628 -2.10 -10.42 -16.38
N ILE A 629 -0.83 -10.83 -16.50
CA ILE A 629 -0.43 -12.20 -16.84
C ILE A 629 -0.96 -13.23 -15.84
N ARG A 630 -0.91 -12.90 -14.53
CA ARG A 630 -1.46 -13.76 -13.47
C ARG A 630 -2.99 -13.82 -13.53
N ARG A 631 -3.67 -12.68 -13.72
CA ARG A 631 -5.14 -12.62 -13.88
C ARG A 631 -5.63 -13.39 -15.10
N ALA A 632 -4.89 -13.27 -16.21
CA ALA A 632 -5.15 -14.01 -17.45
C ALA A 632 -4.84 -15.51 -17.30
N ASN A 633 -4.28 -15.97 -16.18
CA ASN A 633 -3.87 -17.35 -15.93
C ASN A 633 -2.97 -17.88 -17.07
N MET A 634 -1.95 -17.09 -17.42
CA MET A 634 -0.93 -17.48 -18.40
C MET A 634 0.12 -18.41 -17.75
N PRO A 635 0.51 -19.53 -18.39
CA PRO A 635 1.45 -20.49 -17.84
C PRO A 635 2.89 -20.03 -18.00
N VAL A 636 3.30 -19.03 -17.22
CA VAL A 636 4.64 -18.40 -17.29
C VAL A 636 5.66 -19.19 -16.50
N ALA A 637 6.86 -19.34 -17.07
CA ALA A 637 7.99 -19.96 -16.41
C ALA A 637 8.63 -19.00 -15.40
N TYR A 638 9.02 -19.52 -14.23
CA TYR A 638 9.63 -18.73 -13.16
C TYR A 638 11.16 -18.92 -13.04
N SER A 639 11.83 -17.97 -12.38
CA SER A 639 13.24 -18.08 -11.98
C SER A 639 13.43 -19.11 -10.86
N GLN A 640 14.63 -19.67 -10.76
CA GLN A 640 15.01 -20.54 -9.66
C GLN A 640 15.56 -19.69 -8.51
N GLY A 641 15.15 -19.94 -7.26
CA GLY A 641 15.60 -19.18 -6.09
C GLY A 641 14.54 -19.07 -5.00
N TYR A 642 14.86 -18.32 -3.93
CA TYR A 642 13.96 -18.11 -2.79
C TYR A 642 12.79 -17.18 -3.09
N HIS A 643 12.96 -16.29 -4.08
CA HIS A 643 11.93 -15.43 -4.64
C HIS A 643 11.80 -15.72 -6.12
N GLN A 644 10.77 -16.46 -6.47
CA GLN A 644 10.50 -16.84 -7.86
C GLN A 644 9.87 -15.67 -8.60
N ARG A 645 10.53 -15.22 -9.68
CA ARG A 645 10.00 -14.15 -10.54
C ARG A 645 9.62 -14.69 -11.92
N PRO A 646 8.54 -14.18 -12.52
CA PRO A 646 8.17 -14.57 -13.88
C PRO A 646 9.29 -14.16 -14.84
N LYS A 647 9.60 -15.03 -15.81
CA LYS A 647 10.64 -14.77 -16.81
C LYS A 647 10.10 -13.90 -17.94
N LEU A 648 10.16 -12.60 -17.73
CA LEU A 648 9.75 -11.56 -18.69
C LEU A 648 10.97 -10.76 -19.19
N SER A 649 10.93 -10.32 -20.43
CA SER A 649 11.91 -9.35 -20.98
C SER A 649 11.16 -8.31 -21.81
N PHE A 650 11.12 -7.06 -21.32
CA PHE A 650 10.55 -5.94 -22.04
C PHE A 650 11.53 -5.40 -23.09
N GLY A 651 11.00 -4.71 -24.11
CA GLY A 651 11.81 -3.89 -25.01
C GLY A 651 12.39 -2.65 -24.30
N PRO A 652 13.10 -1.78 -25.04
CA PRO A 652 13.65 -0.54 -24.50
C PRO A 652 12.58 0.32 -23.80
N PRO A 653 12.89 0.91 -22.64
CA PRO A 653 11.90 1.67 -21.87
C PRO A 653 11.35 2.83 -22.68
N LEU A 654 10.07 3.12 -22.47
CA LEU A 654 9.40 4.31 -22.99
C LEU A 654 9.47 5.43 -21.93
N SER A 655 9.75 6.65 -22.37
CA SER A 655 9.80 7.82 -21.49
C SER A 655 8.44 8.10 -20.81
N LEU A 656 8.49 8.70 -19.62
CA LEU A 656 7.29 9.19 -18.94
C LEU A 656 6.61 10.26 -19.81
N GLY A 657 5.28 10.21 -19.87
CA GLY A 657 4.51 11.13 -20.70
C GLY A 657 4.55 10.77 -22.18
N TYR A 658 5.05 9.61 -22.60
CA TYR A 658 4.96 9.19 -24.01
C TYR A 658 3.88 8.14 -24.18
N SER A 659 3.20 8.19 -25.33
CA SER A 659 2.36 7.09 -25.83
C SER A 659 3.15 6.24 -26.83
N SER A 660 2.64 5.05 -27.15
CA SER A 660 3.26 4.15 -28.12
C SER A 660 2.25 3.28 -28.83
N ARG A 661 2.43 3.12 -30.14
CA ARG A 661 1.67 2.19 -30.99
C ARG A 661 2.39 0.85 -31.18
N CYS A 662 3.61 0.70 -30.67
CA CYS A 662 4.45 -0.45 -30.97
C CYS A 662 5.50 -0.68 -29.88
N GLU A 663 5.13 -1.51 -28.92
CA GLU A 663 5.98 -1.99 -27.83
C GLU A 663 6.14 -3.50 -27.89
N PHE A 664 7.17 -4.05 -27.24
CA PHE A 664 7.42 -5.49 -27.23
C PHE A 664 7.68 -6.05 -25.84
N LEU A 665 7.26 -7.30 -25.63
CA LEU A 665 7.46 -8.09 -24.42
C LEU A 665 7.70 -9.56 -24.79
N ASP A 666 8.84 -10.12 -24.38
CA ASP A 666 9.08 -11.56 -24.44
C ASP A 666 8.62 -12.22 -23.12
N ILE A 667 7.81 -13.27 -23.23
CA ILE A 667 7.37 -14.11 -22.10
C ILE A 667 7.86 -15.54 -22.31
N GLN A 668 8.47 -16.13 -21.29
CA GLN A 668 8.77 -17.55 -21.29
C GLN A 668 7.59 -18.33 -20.73
N LEU A 669 7.02 -19.24 -21.51
CA LEU A 669 5.91 -20.11 -21.10
C LEU A 669 6.40 -21.52 -20.77
N ASP A 670 5.68 -22.18 -19.86
CA ASP A 670 5.81 -23.60 -19.56
C ASP A 670 4.98 -24.48 -20.51
N THR A 671 3.96 -23.92 -21.19
CA THR A 671 3.21 -24.63 -22.24
C THR A 671 3.43 -24.00 -23.62
N PRO A 672 3.04 -24.68 -24.71
CA PRO A 672 2.94 -24.04 -26.02
C PRO A 672 2.00 -22.83 -26.01
N PHE A 673 2.32 -21.83 -26.82
CA PHE A 673 1.50 -20.64 -27.02
C PHE A 673 0.19 -20.97 -27.76
N GLN A 674 -0.90 -20.33 -27.34
CA GLN A 674 -2.22 -20.37 -27.99
C GLN A 674 -2.72 -18.94 -28.17
N GLU A 675 -3.32 -18.62 -29.32
CA GLU A 675 -3.80 -17.26 -29.60
C GLU A 675 -4.82 -16.74 -28.58
N SER A 676 -5.66 -17.62 -28.04
CA SER A 676 -6.61 -17.29 -26.95
C SER A 676 -5.96 -16.75 -25.67
N MET A 677 -4.64 -16.91 -25.49
CA MET A 677 -3.90 -16.27 -24.40
C MET A 677 -3.85 -14.75 -24.55
N ILE A 678 -3.84 -14.23 -25.79
CA ILE A 678 -3.87 -12.79 -26.08
C ILE A 678 -5.25 -12.24 -25.71
N ASP A 679 -6.32 -12.93 -26.10
CA ASP A 679 -7.70 -12.49 -25.78
C ASP A 679 -7.89 -12.40 -24.27
N ARG A 680 -7.53 -13.45 -23.51
CA ARG A 680 -7.57 -13.44 -22.04
C ARG A 680 -6.71 -12.34 -21.41
N LEU A 681 -5.57 -12.01 -22.01
CA LEU A 681 -4.70 -10.94 -21.52
C LEU A 681 -5.34 -9.57 -21.76
N ASN A 682 -5.89 -9.34 -22.95
CA ASN A 682 -6.60 -8.11 -23.28
C ASN A 682 -7.87 -7.89 -22.45
N GLU A 683 -8.59 -8.95 -22.09
CA GLU A 683 -9.75 -8.89 -21.17
C GLU A 683 -9.38 -8.35 -19.78
N VAL A 684 -8.14 -8.57 -19.34
CA VAL A 684 -7.68 -8.20 -18.00
C VAL A 684 -6.70 -7.03 -17.98
N LEU A 685 -6.38 -6.42 -19.12
CA LEU A 685 -5.52 -5.24 -19.18
C LEU A 685 -6.32 -3.96 -18.84
N PRO A 686 -5.72 -2.99 -18.11
CA PRO A 686 -6.35 -1.68 -17.92
C PRO A 686 -6.57 -0.96 -19.25
N GLU A 687 -7.59 -0.09 -19.29
CA GLU A 687 -7.84 0.75 -20.46
C GLU A 687 -6.59 1.57 -20.84
N GLY A 688 -6.31 1.66 -22.14
CA GLY A 688 -5.13 2.30 -22.68
C GLY A 688 -3.93 1.38 -22.86
N PHE A 689 -4.03 0.10 -22.47
CA PHE A 689 -3.06 -0.93 -22.83
C PHE A 689 -3.73 -2.00 -23.69
N HIS A 690 -3.09 -2.40 -24.78
CA HIS A 690 -3.64 -3.43 -25.65
C HIS A 690 -2.54 -4.27 -26.29
N VAL A 691 -2.67 -5.59 -26.29
CA VAL A 691 -1.79 -6.51 -26.99
C VAL A 691 -2.36 -6.75 -28.39
N LEU A 692 -1.59 -6.36 -29.41
CA LEU A 692 -2.00 -6.44 -30.81
C LEU A 692 -1.85 -7.85 -31.36
N LEU A 693 -0.69 -8.48 -31.12
CA LEU A 693 -0.39 -9.81 -31.63
C LEU A 693 0.75 -10.47 -30.85
N GLY A 694 0.86 -11.78 -30.98
CA GLY A 694 1.90 -12.59 -30.35
C GLY A 694 2.41 -13.66 -31.30
N LYS A 695 3.73 -13.87 -31.32
CA LYS A 695 4.35 -14.94 -32.12
C LYS A 695 5.32 -15.77 -31.28
N PRO A 696 5.39 -17.10 -31.48
CA PRO A 696 6.43 -17.90 -30.88
C PRO A 696 7.81 -17.46 -31.41
N VAL A 697 8.79 -17.48 -30.54
CA VAL A 697 10.20 -17.21 -30.82
C VAL A 697 10.92 -18.54 -30.73
N PHE A 698 11.45 -19.01 -31.86
CA PHE A 698 12.13 -20.30 -31.94
C PHE A 698 13.65 -20.16 -31.75
N GLY A 699 14.28 -21.22 -31.22
CA GLY A 699 15.73 -21.31 -31.09
C GLY A 699 16.37 -20.40 -30.02
N LYS A 700 17.65 -20.07 -30.22
CA LYS A 700 18.45 -19.21 -29.31
C LYS A 700 18.36 -17.73 -29.69
N ALA A 701 17.20 -17.26 -30.14
CA ALA A 701 17.02 -15.85 -30.49
C ALA A 701 17.38 -14.95 -29.29
N ALA A 702 18.02 -13.82 -29.59
CA ALA A 702 18.35 -12.81 -28.61
C ALA A 702 17.06 -12.22 -27.99
N SER A 703 17.17 -11.68 -26.77
CA SER A 703 16.02 -11.06 -26.11
C SER A 703 15.57 -9.82 -26.87
N VAL A 704 14.29 -9.48 -26.80
CA VAL A 704 13.76 -8.31 -27.51
C VAL A 704 14.46 -7.00 -27.14
N SER A 705 14.91 -6.86 -25.90
CA SER A 705 15.68 -5.69 -25.44
C SER A 705 17.04 -5.55 -26.13
N SER A 706 17.70 -6.65 -26.52
CA SER A 706 19.01 -6.59 -27.16
C SER A 706 18.94 -6.56 -28.69
N LEU A 707 17.81 -7.00 -29.26
CA LEU A 707 17.55 -6.95 -30.69
C LEU A 707 17.23 -5.53 -31.19
N ILE A 708 16.36 -4.82 -30.46
CA ILE A 708 15.86 -3.51 -30.89
C ILE A 708 16.98 -2.48 -30.83
N ASN A 709 17.25 -1.83 -31.97
CA ASN A 709 18.31 -0.83 -32.11
C ASN A 709 17.85 0.45 -32.84
N LEU A 710 16.55 0.57 -33.14
CA LEU A 710 15.95 1.71 -33.82
C LEU A 710 14.54 1.97 -33.28
N ALA A 711 14.23 3.23 -32.97
CA ALA A 711 12.92 3.70 -32.57
C ALA A 711 12.45 4.84 -33.47
N CYS A 712 11.18 4.81 -33.87
CA CYS A 712 10.52 5.88 -34.60
C CYS A 712 9.55 6.63 -33.69
N TYR A 713 9.56 7.95 -33.79
CA TYR A 713 8.68 8.82 -33.03
C TYR A 713 7.92 9.77 -33.94
N GLU A 714 6.74 10.17 -33.48
CA GLU A 714 5.90 11.21 -34.04
C GLU A 714 5.59 12.21 -32.92
N VAL A 715 5.93 13.48 -33.13
CA VAL A 715 5.60 14.58 -32.21
C VAL A 715 4.53 15.45 -32.87
N GLN A 716 3.40 15.65 -32.19
CA GLN A 716 2.40 16.62 -32.61
C GLN A 716 2.79 18.02 -32.11
N ILE A 717 2.83 18.98 -33.02
CA ILE A 717 3.34 20.32 -32.79
C ILE A 717 2.26 21.33 -33.20
N GLY A 718 1.84 22.17 -32.26
CA GLY A 718 0.88 23.23 -32.53
C GLY A 718 1.45 24.34 -33.41
N PRO A 719 0.59 25.17 -34.02
CA PRO A 719 1.00 26.22 -34.95
C PRO A 719 1.83 27.32 -34.27
N GLU A 720 1.75 27.44 -32.95
CA GLU A 720 2.53 28.39 -32.14
C GLU A 720 4.02 28.04 -32.07
N ILE A 721 4.40 26.79 -32.30
CA ILE A 721 5.80 26.33 -32.27
C ILE A 721 6.40 26.39 -33.67
N ALA A 722 7.30 27.36 -33.88
CA ALA A 722 7.92 27.61 -35.18
C ALA A 722 9.04 26.62 -35.53
N ILE A 723 8.66 25.50 -36.17
CA ILE A 723 9.56 24.52 -36.78
C ILE A 723 9.42 24.55 -38.31
N SER A 724 10.55 24.54 -39.01
CA SER A 724 10.63 24.56 -40.48
C SER A 724 11.47 23.40 -41.01
N ASP A 725 11.25 23.05 -42.28
CA ASP A 725 12.07 22.04 -42.98
C ASP A 725 13.55 22.41 -42.99
N GLU A 726 13.86 23.71 -43.14
CA GLU A 726 15.24 24.23 -43.07
C GLU A 726 15.92 23.89 -41.73
N LYS A 727 15.20 24.02 -40.61
CA LYS A 727 15.73 23.65 -39.30
C LYS A 727 15.95 22.14 -39.20
N THR A 728 15.03 21.31 -39.70
CA THR A 728 15.21 19.84 -39.68
C THR A 728 16.43 19.42 -40.50
N PHE A 729 16.66 20.03 -41.68
CA PHE A 729 17.87 19.79 -42.47
C PHE A 729 19.14 20.24 -41.75
N ALA A 730 19.10 21.40 -41.08
CA ALA A 730 20.24 21.93 -40.33
C ALA A 730 20.66 20.97 -39.20
N VAL A 731 19.71 20.33 -38.51
CA VAL A 731 20.01 19.33 -37.46
C VAL A 731 20.78 18.15 -38.03
N LEU A 732 20.35 17.61 -39.18
CA LEU A 732 21.05 16.50 -39.84
C LEU A 732 22.41 16.92 -40.41
N ALA A 733 22.61 18.19 -40.76
CA ALA A 733 23.88 18.68 -41.27
C ALA A 733 24.94 18.92 -40.17
N GLN A 734 24.54 19.01 -38.89
CA GLN A 734 25.47 19.27 -37.80
C GLN A 734 26.45 18.10 -37.60
N PRO A 735 27.76 18.37 -37.41
CA PRO A 735 28.76 17.33 -37.18
C PRO A 735 28.70 16.76 -35.76
N SER A 736 28.16 17.50 -34.80
CA SER A 736 28.09 17.15 -33.37
C SER A 736 26.89 17.84 -32.73
N ILE A 737 26.18 17.14 -31.84
CA ILE A 737 25.05 17.67 -31.07
C ILE A 737 25.23 17.22 -29.63
N LEU A 738 25.57 18.14 -28.72
CA LEU A 738 25.83 17.83 -27.31
C LEU A 738 24.57 17.98 -26.47
N VAL A 739 24.18 16.92 -25.77
CA VAL A 739 23.09 16.92 -24.79
C VAL A 739 23.65 16.74 -23.39
N ARG A 740 23.13 17.52 -22.45
CA ARG A 740 23.48 17.45 -21.02
C ARG A 740 22.59 16.45 -20.30
N ARG A 741 23.18 15.46 -19.64
CA ARG A 741 22.48 14.48 -18.79
C ARG A 741 23.04 14.51 -17.38
N ILE A 742 22.16 14.61 -16.40
CA ILE A 742 22.53 14.52 -15.00
C ILE A 742 22.45 13.05 -14.57
N LYS A 743 23.56 12.52 -14.04
CA LYS A 743 23.60 11.18 -13.46
C LYS A 743 24.43 11.24 -12.18
N ASN A 744 23.85 10.84 -11.05
CA ASN A 744 24.49 10.92 -9.74
C ASN A 744 25.05 12.32 -9.43
N GLU A 745 24.28 13.38 -9.69
CA GLU A 745 24.67 14.79 -9.49
C GLU A 745 25.79 15.31 -10.41
N GLU A 746 26.37 14.45 -11.26
CA GLU A 746 27.34 14.84 -12.28
C GLU A 746 26.65 15.16 -13.61
N ILE A 747 27.02 16.29 -14.21
CA ILE A 747 26.57 16.68 -15.54
C ILE A 747 27.52 16.05 -16.57
N ASN A 748 26.97 15.16 -17.39
CA ASN A 748 27.67 14.54 -18.50
C ASN A 748 27.17 15.16 -19.81
N GLU A 749 28.08 15.69 -20.62
CA GLU A 749 27.79 16.09 -22.00
C GLU A 749 28.06 14.90 -22.93
N ILE A 750 27.04 14.52 -23.70
CA ILE A 750 27.10 13.37 -24.60
C ILE A 750 26.74 13.85 -26.00
N ASP A 751 27.61 13.55 -26.97
CA ASP A 751 27.29 13.77 -28.38
C ASP A 751 26.28 12.73 -28.87
N VAL A 752 25.12 13.20 -29.28
CA VAL A 752 24.00 12.38 -29.73
C VAL A 752 23.75 12.45 -31.23
N ARG A 753 24.56 13.19 -32.00
CA ARG A 753 24.33 13.36 -33.45
C ARG A 753 24.20 12.02 -34.16
N ASN A 754 25.08 11.06 -33.86
CA ASN A 754 25.07 9.72 -34.46
C ASN A 754 23.82 8.89 -34.12
N SER A 755 23.07 9.28 -33.09
CA SER A 755 21.82 8.64 -32.71
C SER A 755 20.61 9.21 -33.47
N ILE A 756 20.74 10.32 -34.21
CA ILE A 756 19.66 10.92 -35.02
C ILE A 756 19.82 10.47 -36.48
N LEU A 757 19.01 9.51 -36.91
CA LEU A 757 19.10 8.94 -38.26
C LEU A 757 18.28 9.72 -39.28
N ASN A 758 17.09 10.19 -38.88
CA ASN A 758 16.22 11.00 -39.71
C ASN A 758 15.37 11.94 -38.84
N ILE A 759 15.04 13.11 -39.39
CA ILE A 759 14.06 14.04 -38.84
C ILE A 759 13.32 14.74 -39.98
N GLU A 760 12.00 14.63 -39.99
CA GLU A 760 11.15 15.09 -41.09
C GLU A 760 9.93 15.82 -40.53
N LEU A 761 9.69 17.05 -40.99
CA LEU A 761 8.47 17.78 -40.69
C LEU A 761 7.42 17.49 -41.75
N ARG A 762 6.21 17.11 -41.33
CA ARG A 762 5.04 17.03 -42.21
C ARG A 762 4.02 18.05 -41.78
N GLN A 763 3.68 18.96 -42.68
CA GLN A 763 2.73 20.02 -42.40
C GLN A 763 1.29 19.49 -42.50
N GLY A 764 0.49 19.74 -41.47
CA GLY A 764 -0.95 19.48 -41.45
C GLY A 764 -1.75 20.77 -41.29
N MET A 765 -3.07 20.71 -41.52
CA MET A 765 -3.96 21.85 -41.29
C MET A 765 -4.11 22.10 -39.78
N GLY A 766 -3.32 23.02 -39.24
CA GLY A 766 -3.38 23.46 -37.84
C GLY A 766 -2.58 22.64 -36.84
N VAL A 767 -2.07 21.45 -37.18
CA VAL A 767 -1.11 20.68 -36.37
C VAL A 767 -0.03 20.12 -37.29
N HIS A 768 1.24 20.36 -36.97
CA HIS A 768 2.38 19.81 -37.67
C HIS A 768 2.86 18.51 -37.00
N HIS A 769 3.44 17.61 -37.78
CA HIS A 769 3.93 16.32 -37.30
C HIS A 769 5.44 16.22 -37.55
N LEU A 770 6.22 16.13 -36.48
CA LEU A 770 7.67 15.94 -36.57
C LEU A 770 8.00 14.47 -36.36
N TYR A 771 8.47 13.81 -37.42
CA TYR A 771 8.88 12.42 -37.40
C TYR A 771 10.37 12.32 -37.11
N MET A 772 10.75 11.39 -36.24
CA MET A 772 12.14 11.15 -35.87
C MET A 772 12.47 9.67 -35.92
N GLU A 773 13.65 9.34 -36.45
CA GLU A 773 14.21 7.99 -36.41
C GLU A 773 15.49 8.02 -35.60
N LEU A 774 15.45 7.36 -34.43
CA LEU A 774 16.48 7.46 -33.42
C LEU A 774 17.11 6.09 -33.17
N ALA A 775 18.43 6.01 -33.26
CA ALA A 775 19.17 4.79 -32.95
C ALA A 775 19.15 4.49 -31.44
N LEU A 776 19.25 3.20 -31.11
CA LEU A 776 19.36 2.68 -29.75
C LEU A 776 20.57 1.74 -29.64
N GLY A 777 21.09 1.57 -28.42
CA GLY A 777 22.18 0.64 -28.11
C GLY A 777 23.56 1.21 -28.42
N ASN A 778 24.41 0.44 -29.11
CA ASN A 778 25.84 0.77 -29.28
C ASN A 778 26.10 2.03 -30.13
N ARG A 779 25.12 2.54 -30.87
CA ARG A 779 25.19 3.81 -31.62
C ARG A 779 24.78 5.03 -30.78
N GLY A 780 24.64 4.84 -29.47
CA GLY A 780 24.10 5.83 -28.55
C GLY A 780 22.58 5.79 -28.46
N PHE A 781 22.03 6.73 -27.70
CA PHE A 781 20.60 6.97 -27.64
C PHE A 781 20.34 8.46 -27.39
N VAL A 782 19.21 8.95 -27.91
CA VAL A 782 18.69 10.30 -27.69
C VAL A 782 17.18 10.24 -27.64
N ARG A 783 16.56 11.12 -26.83
CA ARG A 783 15.11 11.21 -26.72
C ARG A 783 14.56 12.39 -27.54
N PRO A 784 13.31 12.29 -28.03
CA PRO A 784 12.64 13.43 -28.68
C PRO A 784 12.66 14.72 -27.86
N ASP A 785 12.44 14.66 -26.54
CA ASP A 785 12.52 15.85 -25.65
C ASP A 785 13.90 16.53 -25.68
N GLU A 786 14.97 15.75 -25.71
CA GLU A 786 16.35 16.27 -25.78
C GLU A 786 16.60 16.96 -27.12
N ILE A 787 16.06 16.43 -28.22
CA ILE A 787 16.17 17.03 -29.56
C ILE A 787 15.35 18.32 -29.62
N LEU A 788 14.11 18.31 -29.15
CA LEU A 788 13.24 19.48 -29.14
C LEU A 788 13.87 20.64 -28.35
N SER A 789 14.47 20.33 -27.19
CA SER A 789 15.14 21.35 -26.40
C SER A 789 16.44 21.84 -27.05
N THR A 790 17.33 20.93 -27.42
CA THR A 790 18.70 21.27 -27.88
C THR A 790 18.73 21.83 -29.30
N CYS A 791 17.93 21.25 -30.20
CA CYS A 791 17.98 21.55 -31.62
C CYS A 791 16.92 22.57 -32.07
N PHE A 792 15.77 22.61 -31.40
CA PHE A 792 14.66 23.51 -31.74
C PHE A 792 14.47 24.64 -30.71
N GLY A 793 15.20 24.61 -29.60
CA GLY A 793 15.20 25.67 -28.60
C GLY A 793 13.94 25.72 -27.73
N LEU A 794 13.16 24.64 -27.69
CA LEU A 794 11.94 24.59 -26.89
C LEU A 794 12.27 24.47 -25.40
N SER A 795 11.54 25.23 -24.59
CA SER A 795 11.59 25.13 -23.13
C SER A 795 10.88 23.87 -22.64
N SER A 796 11.19 23.45 -21.41
CA SER A 796 10.48 22.32 -20.78
C SER A 796 8.97 22.55 -20.68
N GLN A 797 8.53 23.80 -20.48
CA GLN A 797 7.11 24.14 -20.40
C GLN A 797 6.38 23.94 -21.73
N GLU A 798 7.07 24.17 -22.86
CA GLU A 798 6.53 23.92 -24.20
C GLU A 798 6.56 22.43 -24.56
N ILE A 799 7.58 21.68 -24.12
CA ILE A 799 7.75 20.26 -24.48
C ILE A 799 6.81 19.34 -23.72
N LEU A 800 6.62 19.55 -22.41
CA LEU A 800 5.88 18.62 -21.55
C LEU A 800 4.44 18.35 -22.03
N PRO A 801 3.67 19.35 -22.51
CA PRO A 801 2.31 19.11 -23.02
C PRO A 801 2.26 18.44 -24.40
N LEU A 802 3.35 18.43 -25.18
CA LEU A 802 3.36 17.89 -26.54
C LEU A 802 3.05 16.40 -26.54
N LYS A 803 2.28 15.95 -27.53
CA LYS A 803 1.96 14.52 -27.69
C LYS A 803 3.09 13.85 -28.47
N ILE A 804 3.91 13.09 -27.74
CA ILE A 804 5.01 12.31 -28.31
C ILE A 804 4.62 10.84 -28.32
N CYS A 805 4.53 10.27 -29.52
CA CYS A 805 4.15 8.88 -29.73
C CYS A 805 5.31 8.09 -30.33
N ARG A 806 5.69 6.97 -29.71
CA ARG A 806 6.57 5.98 -30.34
C ARG A 806 5.77 5.16 -31.34
N THR A 807 6.06 5.32 -32.62
CA THR A 807 5.28 4.71 -33.71
C THR A 807 5.81 3.34 -34.11
N ALA A 808 7.12 3.09 -33.94
CA ALA A 808 7.73 1.79 -34.24
C ALA A 808 8.98 1.51 -33.41
N LEU A 809 9.23 0.23 -33.14
CA LEU A 809 10.50 -0.31 -32.67
C LEU A 809 10.99 -1.35 -33.68
N MET A 810 12.23 -1.22 -34.13
CA MET A 810 12.77 -2.00 -35.25
C MET A 810 14.18 -2.51 -34.97
N VAL A 811 14.58 -3.48 -35.79
CA VAL A 811 15.95 -3.96 -35.91
C VAL A 811 16.50 -3.49 -37.25
N SER A 812 17.53 -2.67 -37.22
CA SER A 812 18.25 -2.18 -38.38
C SER A 812 19.55 -2.97 -38.56
N THR A 813 19.64 -3.74 -39.65
CA THR A 813 20.82 -4.54 -40.04
C THR A 813 21.05 -4.43 -41.54
N GLY A 814 22.28 -4.10 -41.95
CA GLY A 814 22.65 -4.04 -43.38
C GLY A 814 21.78 -3.10 -44.24
N GLY A 815 21.21 -2.02 -43.65
CA GLY A 815 20.32 -1.09 -44.34
C GLY A 815 18.85 -1.53 -44.42
N SER A 816 18.54 -2.78 -44.06
CA SER A 816 17.16 -3.26 -43.93
C SER A 816 16.58 -2.90 -42.57
N ARG A 817 15.29 -2.60 -42.53
CA ARG A 817 14.54 -2.32 -41.30
C ARG A 817 13.51 -3.42 -41.12
N LEU A 818 13.71 -4.22 -40.08
CA LEU A 818 12.90 -5.39 -39.80
C LEU A 818 12.13 -5.18 -38.50
N SER A 819 10.92 -5.71 -38.45
CA SER A 819 10.18 -5.89 -37.20
C SER A 819 10.93 -6.88 -36.31
N PRO A 820 10.91 -6.71 -34.98
CA PRO A 820 11.41 -7.72 -34.04
C PRO A 820 10.81 -9.12 -34.24
N PHE A 821 9.67 -9.26 -34.92
CA PHE A 821 9.12 -10.57 -35.29
C PHE A 821 9.88 -11.27 -36.42
N GLU A 822 10.51 -10.52 -37.33
CA GLU A 822 11.15 -11.05 -38.54
C GLU A 822 12.60 -11.50 -38.30
N VAL A 823 13.20 -11.08 -37.18
CA VAL A 823 14.59 -11.40 -36.82
C VAL A 823 14.70 -12.75 -36.07
N SER A 824 13.58 -13.45 -35.90
CA SER A 824 13.50 -14.69 -35.10
C SER A 824 12.68 -15.80 -35.76
N SER A 825 12.33 -15.63 -37.03
CA SER A 825 11.68 -16.63 -37.88
C SER A 825 12.68 -17.52 -38.60
#